data_AF-A0A9W9IM80-F1
#
_entry.id   AF-A0A9W9IM80-F1
#
_cell.length_a   1.000
_cell.length_b   1.000
_cell.length_c   1.000
_cell.angle_alpha   90.00
_cell.angle_beta   90.00
_cell.angle_gamma   90.00
#
_symmetry.space_group_name_H-M   'P 1'
#
loop_
_entity.id
_entity.type
_entity.pdbx_description
1 polymer ?
#
loop_
_entity_poly.entity_id
_entity_poly.type
_entity_poly.pdbx_seq_one_letter_code
_entity_poly.pdbx_strand_id
1 'polypeptide(L)'
;MPSTNSAWIPDERARNLFLKKYKTQLSSAASTVVSTLAVAPLDNVKTRLQAHNFKNVFECMKYIWRNEGPRGFVAGSLPPLVSVTAVRVVNFTTYIRAKEYIDDVFKGVTGTSPIEECQKPGSSPTIASVLTFTGAGLAAGLVASPIACPFELAKNVVQTSVLMSNRAQAASARNPSIRAKSRLGTVDAIKQIVRRHGFRGLYTGFHLHALRDTVGTGMYFGVYETVKQLASKELGENKSFMGAPLIAGALCSTVPWFCTYPLDTRKTRAQSVLLGKSKEIGELSVAAAKSGMYKGLSIIILRTSINNMILLSMFEYLKASIEQLPERRAPRHGVARWGGTTSFSSTNDLSLSQAAFLDFDNDLIPFRRSHTVSLSDAITQYISSKYDQRPDMFADDLLIIDRLRSEAVNVQEPHVSGISRLVTYAAQLKWLGGKFPIDVGVDFAWYPAFGFNASRPANILFNLAALYSQLACALNQTTADGLKQACNYFCHAAGVLSHLRNDIIPDLRSSPPEDMDEMTLQSLEQLLLAQGQECFWQKAVKDGLKDVSIARLAAKVSDFYGDAGDLAVKSNAISTEWIHHMTAKNHHFAAAAQFRQSLDCLEKRKYGEEVARLRDGLNCVNEGLKESRWINRTVLGDLNGLKGRVMEDLKRAEKDNDVIYLSPVPPKSELKTIDRASMVASKAPSQVTDAISMLGSNGPLGQPLFAKLVPYAVHIAASIYSDRRDRLVNETLIGELESMTDKLRDLLSSLNLPGSLQALEKPLGLPPTLVSHAEEMRQQDGLNRLRRSVEDTAKVKSNDRSVYNEGVELLAAEKAEDNAARRKYGTDRWARETSEAAAPKIHTTANEINGYFTSAQSSDDLVERKLRDSEAVFRVLTGTNRDLESYVPSSRRAAIPVEVERESNKLRSCLSEVTRMENRRRRRIQALKDKARADDIHPALLNETARLERQFPMQAIQASQFEDLFEVQLRYYDSDGDMIAQERRDQDQIAEQVREANHAFTRAHKGDASTKERETALQDLENGYLKYKEIISNLEVGRKFYNDLAKIVGRFRDDAKAFVHQRRMEASQLEAYVIVDRTRTRPPITDTAGFPRDISNVTAMASLHLSQPHLRQPSQPPAQPPASAPARPAETNPPLTAPQPMRAAVAPPAVPTPGMWSPEMGIRFNSAGAPRGATPSAGPPNGAPRGGPTGIWDPSQGVRFS
;
A
#
# COMPACT_ATOMS: atom_id res chain seq x y z
N MET A 1 -16.86 -31.21 -42.97
CA MET A 1 -15.82 -30.18 -43.14
C MET A 1 -16.46 -28.79 -43.05
N PRO A 2 -15.72 -27.72 -42.70
CA PRO A 2 -16.28 -26.66 -41.86
C PRO A 2 -16.63 -25.35 -42.57
N SER A 3 -17.54 -24.58 -41.97
CA SER A 3 -17.52 -23.12 -41.99
C SER A 3 -17.95 -22.58 -40.60
N THR A 4 -16.97 -22.07 -39.85
CA THR A 4 -17.15 -21.52 -38.50
C THR A 4 -17.25 -19.99 -38.53
N ASN A 5 -17.93 -19.42 -37.52
CA ASN A 5 -17.86 -18.03 -37.07
C ASN A 5 -18.56 -16.96 -37.94
N SER A 6 -19.76 -16.55 -37.52
CA SER A 6 -20.37 -15.25 -37.85
C SER A 6 -21.16 -14.62 -36.69
N ALA A 7 -20.88 -14.98 -35.44
CA ALA A 7 -21.16 -14.11 -34.30
C ALA A 7 -20.13 -12.96 -34.28
N TRP A 8 -20.55 -11.75 -33.89
CA TRP A 8 -19.76 -10.49 -33.88
C TRP A 8 -19.69 -9.66 -35.19
N ILE A 9 -20.76 -9.59 -35.97
CA ILE A 9 -20.99 -8.45 -36.87
C ILE A 9 -22.10 -7.58 -36.26
N PRO A 10 -21.79 -6.37 -35.72
CA PRO A 10 -22.83 -5.42 -35.33
C PRO A 10 -23.64 -5.03 -36.57
N ASP A 11 -24.96 -4.86 -36.40
CA ASP A 11 -25.86 -4.35 -37.45
C ASP A 11 -25.18 -3.15 -38.15
N GLU A 12 -25.07 -3.21 -39.48
CA GLU A 12 -24.24 -2.32 -40.27
C GLU A 12 -24.64 -0.84 -40.07
N ARG A 13 -25.93 -0.62 -39.80
CA ARG A 13 -26.47 0.69 -39.41
C ARG A 13 -25.95 1.14 -38.03
N ALA A 14 -25.99 0.28 -37.02
CA ALA A 14 -25.49 0.57 -35.68
C ALA A 14 -23.97 0.82 -35.68
N ARG A 15 -23.22 0.04 -36.46
CA ARG A 15 -21.78 0.24 -36.70
C ARG A 15 -21.51 1.63 -37.30
N ASN A 16 -22.16 1.97 -38.41
CA ASN A 16 -21.94 3.24 -39.10
C ASN A 16 -22.37 4.44 -38.22
N LEU A 17 -23.45 4.32 -37.45
CA LEU A 17 -23.93 5.37 -36.55
C LEU A 17 -23.00 5.56 -35.33
N PHE A 18 -22.41 4.48 -34.79
CA PHE A 18 -21.36 4.54 -33.78
C PHE A 18 -20.08 5.21 -34.32
N LEU A 19 -19.62 4.80 -35.50
CA LEU A 19 -18.45 5.40 -36.16
C LEU A 19 -18.63 6.90 -36.38
N LYS A 20 -19.79 7.35 -36.87
CA LYS A 20 -20.09 8.78 -37.03
C LYS A 20 -20.16 9.52 -35.69
N LYS A 21 -20.80 8.94 -34.66
CA LYS A 21 -20.91 9.54 -33.30
C LYS A 21 -19.55 9.76 -32.64
N TYR A 22 -18.59 8.85 -32.85
CA TYR A 22 -17.25 8.90 -32.25
C TYR A 22 -16.13 9.20 -33.27
N LYS A 23 -16.46 9.83 -34.41
CA LYS A 23 -15.52 10.04 -35.53
C LYS A 23 -14.22 10.73 -35.13
N THR A 24 -14.30 11.75 -34.27
CA THR A 24 -13.13 12.49 -33.78
C THR A 24 -12.23 11.63 -32.90
N GLN A 25 -12.80 10.87 -31.97
CA GLN A 25 -12.06 10.04 -31.03
C GLN A 25 -11.38 8.87 -31.75
N LEU A 26 -12.11 8.21 -32.65
CA LEU A 26 -11.61 7.07 -33.43
C LEU A 26 -10.52 7.49 -34.42
N SER A 27 -10.74 8.53 -35.22
CA SER A 27 -9.72 9.03 -36.15
C SER A 27 -8.47 9.54 -35.44
N SER A 28 -8.62 10.22 -34.28
CA SER A 28 -7.49 10.71 -33.49
C SER A 28 -6.69 9.56 -32.86
N ALA A 29 -7.36 8.54 -32.34
CA ALA A 29 -6.70 7.38 -31.75
C ALA A 29 -5.93 6.58 -32.81
N ALA A 30 -6.59 6.26 -33.93
CA ALA A 30 -5.99 5.48 -35.01
C ALA A 30 -4.83 6.23 -35.69
N SER A 31 -4.97 7.53 -35.98
CA SER A 31 -3.86 8.31 -36.57
C SER A 31 -2.67 8.44 -35.62
N THR A 32 -2.91 8.58 -34.30
CA THR A 32 -1.85 8.64 -33.28
C THR A 32 -1.10 7.31 -33.17
N VAL A 33 -1.79 6.18 -33.26
CA VAL A 33 -1.15 4.86 -33.26
C VAL A 33 -0.27 4.68 -34.51
N VAL A 34 -0.80 5.01 -35.69
CA VAL A 34 -0.05 4.92 -36.95
C VAL A 34 1.19 5.82 -36.96
N SER A 35 1.06 7.10 -36.57
CA SER A 35 2.21 8.03 -36.55
C SER A 35 3.28 7.62 -35.55
N THR A 36 2.88 7.17 -34.36
CA THR A 36 3.80 6.77 -33.30
C THR A 36 4.56 5.49 -33.67
N LEU A 37 3.90 4.52 -34.32
CA LEU A 37 4.55 3.30 -34.81
C LEU A 37 5.52 3.59 -35.97
N ALA A 38 5.16 4.49 -36.89
CA ALA A 38 6.04 4.91 -37.98
C ALA A 38 7.34 5.58 -37.49
N VAL A 39 7.29 6.29 -36.36
CA VAL A 39 8.45 7.01 -35.78
C VAL A 39 9.18 6.19 -34.69
N ALA A 40 8.59 5.09 -34.20
CA ALA A 40 9.20 4.23 -33.18
C ALA A 40 10.63 3.73 -33.52
N PRO A 41 10.99 3.36 -34.77
CA PRO A 41 12.37 3.01 -35.13
C PRO A 41 13.37 4.14 -34.86
N LEU A 42 13.01 5.38 -35.21
CA LEU A 42 13.87 6.56 -35.00
C LEU A 42 14.05 6.87 -33.51
N ASP A 43 13.01 6.64 -32.70
CA ASP A 43 13.08 6.80 -31.24
C ASP A 43 13.96 5.74 -30.57
N ASN A 44 13.88 4.48 -31.02
CA ASN A 44 14.75 3.43 -30.51
C ASN A 44 16.21 3.64 -30.91
N VAL A 45 16.48 4.11 -32.14
CA VAL A 45 17.83 4.54 -32.56
C VAL A 45 18.32 5.73 -31.73
N LYS A 46 17.51 6.77 -31.53
CA LYS A 46 17.88 7.94 -30.71
C LYS A 46 18.20 7.55 -29.27
N THR A 47 17.37 6.73 -28.63
CA THR A 47 17.60 6.31 -27.24
C THR A 47 18.85 5.44 -27.10
N ARG A 48 19.13 4.54 -28.06
CA ARG A 48 20.39 3.77 -28.09
C ARG A 48 21.62 4.65 -28.33
N LEU A 49 21.52 5.66 -29.19
CA LEU A 49 22.58 6.66 -29.44
C LEU A 49 22.83 7.58 -28.22
N GLN A 50 21.84 7.78 -27.36
CA GLN A 50 21.99 8.50 -26.08
C GLN A 50 22.48 7.58 -24.94
N ALA A 51 22.25 6.27 -25.05
CA ALA A 51 22.58 5.27 -24.04
C ALA A 51 23.97 4.61 -24.24
N HIS A 52 24.51 4.65 -25.46
CA HIS A 52 25.82 4.13 -25.85
C HIS A 52 26.55 5.14 -26.75
N ASN A 53 27.86 5.26 -26.59
CA ASN A 53 28.69 6.23 -27.31
C ASN A 53 29.08 5.74 -28.72
N PHE A 54 28.10 5.54 -29.60
CA PHE A 54 28.35 5.22 -31.02
C PHE A 54 28.87 6.45 -31.78
N LYS A 55 29.76 6.26 -32.75
CA LYS A 55 30.32 7.38 -33.54
C LYS A 55 29.34 7.89 -34.59
N ASN A 56 28.51 6.99 -35.14
CA ASN A 56 27.57 7.29 -36.23
C ASN A 56 26.20 6.63 -36.01
N VAL A 57 25.14 7.25 -36.54
CA VAL A 57 23.77 6.69 -36.50
C VAL A 57 23.70 5.32 -37.18
N PHE A 58 24.42 5.14 -38.28
CA PHE A 58 24.48 3.86 -39.02
C PHE A 58 25.10 2.71 -38.21
N GLU A 59 26.08 3.01 -37.35
CA GLU A 59 26.69 2.05 -36.44
C GLU A 59 25.68 1.59 -35.37
N CYS A 60 24.91 2.53 -34.82
CA CYS A 60 23.80 2.23 -33.90
C CYS A 60 22.70 1.38 -34.57
N MET A 61 22.31 1.68 -35.82
CA MET A 61 21.31 0.87 -36.55
C MET A 61 21.82 -0.55 -36.82
N LYS A 62 23.10 -0.69 -37.24
CA LYS A 62 23.74 -1.99 -37.48
C LYS A 62 23.82 -2.82 -36.18
N TYR A 63 24.10 -2.17 -35.05
CA TYR A 63 24.07 -2.80 -33.73
C TYR A 63 22.66 -3.32 -33.37
N ILE A 64 21.62 -2.50 -33.49
CA ILE A 64 20.23 -2.90 -33.18
C ILE A 64 19.82 -4.06 -34.09
N TRP A 65 20.07 -3.97 -35.40
CA TRP A 65 19.74 -5.03 -36.35
C TRP A 65 20.43 -6.37 -36.04
N ARG A 66 21.73 -6.34 -35.69
CA ARG A 66 22.53 -7.56 -35.46
C ARG A 66 22.36 -8.18 -34.07
N ASN A 67 22.05 -7.37 -33.05
CA ASN A 67 22.01 -7.83 -31.66
C ASN A 67 20.59 -7.87 -31.05
N GLU A 68 19.68 -7.00 -31.49
CA GLU A 68 18.28 -6.94 -31.01
C GLU A 68 17.25 -7.38 -32.07
N GLY A 69 17.70 -7.58 -33.32
CA GLY A 69 16.87 -7.98 -34.46
C GLY A 69 15.87 -6.90 -34.91
N PRO A 70 15.00 -7.21 -35.89
CA PRO A 70 13.99 -6.25 -36.37
C PRO A 70 13.01 -5.83 -35.27
N ARG A 71 12.74 -6.70 -34.27
CA ARG A 71 11.92 -6.35 -33.10
C ARG A 71 12.58 -5.30 -32.20
N GLY A 72 13.90 -5.18 -32.17
CA GLY A 72 14.64 -4.15 -31.43
C GLY A 72 14.28 -2.71 -31.84
N PHE A 73 13.85 -2.50 -33.08
CA PHE A 73 13.42 -1.17 -33.57
C PHE A 73 12.04 -0.75 -33.05
N VAL A 74 11.23 -1.66 -32.50
CA VAL A 74 9.87 -1.37 -32.00
C VAL A 74 9.66 -1.75 -30.52
N ALA A 75 10.53 -2.57 -29.95
CA ALA A 75 10.47 -3.01 -28.56
C ALA A 75 10.48 -1.81 -27.59
N GLY A 76 9.58 -1.82 -26.61
CA GLY A 76 9.45 -0.74 -25.61
C GLY A 76 8.62 0.48 -26.02
N SER A 77 8.10 0.52 -27.26
CA SER A 77 7.23 1.62 -27.72
C SER A 77 5.80 1.60 -27.15
N LEU A 78 5.33 0.46 -26.63
CA LEU A 78 3.94 0.24 -26.18
C LEU A 78 3.50 1.13 -24.99
N PRO A 79 4.25 1.29 -23.88
CA PRO A 79 3.80 2.15 -22.78
C PRO A 79 3.68 3.64 -23.19
N PRO A 80 4.64 4.23 -23.95
CA PRO A 80 4.45 5.53 -24.56
C PRO A 80 3.22 5.62 -25.47
N LEU A 81 2.98 4.61 -26.33
CA LEU A 81 1.85 4.57 -27.28
C LEU A 81 0.50 4.81 -26.59
N VAL A 82 0.21 4.08 -25.50
CA VAL A 82 -1.05 4.20 -24.76
C VAL A 82 -1.22 5.62 -24.19
N SER A 83 -0.16 6.16 -23.57
CA SER A 83 -0.22 7.50 -22.97
C SER A 83 -0.40 8.63 -23.98
N VAL A 84 0.30 8.56 -25.12
CA VAL A 84 0.21 9.58 -26.18
C VAL A 84 -1.16 9.53 -26.86
N THR A 85 -1.70 8.34 -27.11
CA THR A 85 -3.05 8.17 -27.66
C THR A 85 -4.12 8.77 -26.75
N ALA A 86 -4.08 8.50 -25.44
CA ALA A 86 -5.04 9.08 -24.49
C ALA A 86 -5.00 10.62 -24.47
N VAL A 87 -3.79 11.21 -24.40
CA VAL A 87 -3.61 12.67 -24.41
C VAL A 87 -4.03 13.30 -25.75
N ARG A 88 -3.80 12.62 -26.88
CA ARG A 88 -4.21 13.11 -28.21
C ARG A 88 -5.73 13.07 -28.41
N VAL A 89 -6.40 11.99 -27.99
CA VAL A 89 -7.87 11.90 -28.06
C VAL A 89 -8.54 13.02 -27.26
N VAL A 90 -8.06 13.31 -26.04
CA VAL A 90 -8.57 14.45 -25.23
C VAL A 90 -8.31 15.79 -25.93
N ASN A 91 -7.09 16.01 -26.44
CA ASN A 91 -6.75 17.25 -27.15
C ASN A 91 -7.63 17.48 -28.39
N PHE A 92 -7.75 16.52 -29.30
CA PHE A 92 -8.56 16.68 -30.52
C PHE A 92 -10.07 16.78 -30.23
N THR A 93 -10.57 16.06 -29.22
CA THR A 93 -11.98 16.17 -28.81
C THR A 93 -12.29 17.54 -28.22
N THR A 94 -11.43 18.03 -27.32
CA THR A 94 -11.60 19.35 -26.68
C THR A 94 -11.41 20.46 -27.70
N TYR A 95 -10.42 20.36 -28.58
CA TYR A 95 -10.17 21.32 -29.65
C TYR A 95 -11.39 21.51 -30.55
N ILE A 96 -12.01 20.43 -31.04
CA ILE A 96 -13.17 20.53 -31.93
C ILE A 96 -14.37 21.17 -31.20
N ARG A 97 -14.64 20.79 -29.95
CA ARG A 97 -15.73 21.38 -29.16
C ARG A 97 -15.49 22.84 -28.78
N ALA A 98 -14.25 23.20 -28.44
CA ALA A 98 -13.87 24.58 -28.14
C ALA A 98 -13.89 25.45 -29.41
N LYS A 99 -13.54 24.88 -30.57
CA LYS A 99 -13.61 25.54 -31.87
C LYS A 99 -15.07 25.85 -32.26
N GLU A 100 -15.98 24.90 -32.11
CA GLU A 100 -17.43 25.09 -32.30
C GLU A 100 -17.97 26.17 -31.36
N TYR A 101 -17.69 26.07 -30.04
CA TYR A 101 -18.16 27.04 -29.05
C TYR A 101 -17.63 28.47 -29.26
N ILE A 102 -16.34 28.63 -29.62
CA ILE A 102 -15.77 29.96 -29.88
C ILE A 102 -16.34 30.55 -31.17
N ASP A 103 -16.62 29.74 -32.19
CA ASP A 103 -17.30 30.21 -33.42
C ASP A 103 -18.72 30.72 -33.13
N ASP A 104 -19.50 30.00 -32.30
CA ASP A 104 -20.83 30.46 -31.85
C ASP A 104 -20.74 31.80 -31.10
N VAL A 105 -19.76 31.96 -30.20
CA VAL A 105 -19.53 33.22 -29.46
C VAL A 105 -19.11 34.36 -30.40
N PHE A 106 -18.22 34.11 -31.37
CA PHE A 106 -17.86 35.12 -32.38
C PHE A 106 -19.07 35.46 -33.26
N LYS A 107 -19.86 34.48 -33.70
CA LYS A 107 -21.08 34.69 -34.49
C LYS A 107 -22.09 35.57 -33.74
N GLY A 108 -22.23 35.39 -32.42
CA GLY A 108 -23.06 36.22 -31.56
C GLY A 108 -22.55 37.65 -31.32
N VAL A 109 -21.24 37.91 -31.44
CA VAL A 109 -20.62 39.22 -31.17
C VAL A 109 -20.38 40.03 -32.45
N THR A 110 -19.93 39.38 -33.54
CA THR A 110 -19.55 40.04 -34.81
C THR A 110 -20.50 39.75 -35.98
N GLY A 111 -21.52 38.90 -35.81
CA GLY A 111 -22.50 38.56 -36.85
C GLY A 111 -21.98 37.66 -37.98
N THR A 112 -20.66 37.46 -38.07
CA THR A 112 -19.97 36.54 -38.99
C THR A 112 -19.34 35.39 -38.21
N SER A 113 -19.36 34.19 -38.79
CA SER A 113 -18.75 32.97 -38.24
C SER A 113 -17.38 32.68 -38.88
N PRO A 114 -16.26 32.79 -38.13
CA PRO A 114 -14.90 32.49 -38.61
C PRO A 114 -14.73 31.11 -39.27
N ILE A 115 -15.48 30.08 -38.87
CA ILE A 115 -15.41 28.74 -39.48
C ILE A 115 -16.01 28.73 -40.88
N GLU A 116 -17.19 29.31 -41.09
CA GLU A 116 -17.86 29.36 -42.40
C GLU A 116 -17.04 30.19 -43.41
N GLU A 117 -16.40 31.27 -42.95
CA GLU A 117 -15.52 32.09 -43.80
C GLU A 117 -14.25 31.33 -44.21
N CYS A 118 -13.67 30.52 -43.32
CA CYS A 118 -12.52 29.66 -43.59
C CYS A 118 -12.85 28.51 -44.58
N GLN A 119 -14.11 28.08 -44.67
CA GLN A 119 -14.56 27.04 -45.60
C GLN A 119 -14.81 27.56 -47.04
N LYS A 120 -14.81 28.88 -47.27
CA LYS A 120 -14.97 29.45 -48.62
C LYS A 120 -13.72 29.17 -49.47
N PRO A 121 -13.86 28.68 -50.72
CA PRO A 121 -12.72 28.48 -51.63
C PRO A 121 -11.92 29.77 -51.83
N GLY A 122 -10.60 29.70 -51.75
CA GLY A 122 -9.69 30.84 -51.94
C GLY A 122 -9.55 31.82 -50.77
N SER A 123 -10.22 31.58 -49.63
CA SER A 123 -10.14 32.44 -48.45
C SER A 123 -8.72 32.55 -47.86
N SER A 124 -8.34 33.77 -47.47
CA SER A 124 -7.10 34.05 -46.73
C SER A 124 -7.35 33.96 -45.21
N PRO A 125 -6.32 33.71 -44.37
CA PRO A 125 -6.49 33.67 -42.92
C PRO A 125 -6.75 35.06 -42.31
N THR A 126 -7.99 35.29 -41.86
CA THR A 126 -8.41 36.49 -41.12
C THR A 126 -7.92 36.45 -39.66
N ILE A 127 -7.65 37.59 -39.04
CA ILE A 127 -7.24 37.68 -37.61
C ILE A 127 -8.22 36.93 -36.70
N ALA A 128 -9.53 37.04 -36.96
CA ALA A 128 -10.57 36.32 -36.20
C ALA A 128 -10.45 34.79 -36.29
N SER A 129 -10.09 34.23 -37.46
CA SER A 129 -9.92 32.77 -37.60
C SER A 129 -8.66 32.29 -36.87
N VAL A 130 -7.56 33.03 -36.96
CA VAL A 130 -6.31 32.75 -36.21
C VAL A 130 -6.53 32.78 -34.70
N LEU A 131 -7.24 33.79 -34.19
CA LEU A 131 -7.62 33.90 -32.77
C LEU A 131 -8.55 32.77 -32.34
N THR A 132 -9.54 32.40 -33.16
CA THR A 132 -10.48 31.30 -32.89
C THR A 132 -9.75 29.97 -32.76
N PHE A 133 -8.88 29.62 -33.72
CA PHE A 133 -8.15 28.34 -33.70
C PHE A 133 -7.08 28.30 -32.60
N THR A 134 -6.40 29.43 -32.34
CA THR A 134 -5.43 29.52 -31.24
C THR A 134 -6.12 29.43 -29.88
N GLY A 135 -7.25 30.13 -29.69
CA GLY A 135 -8.06 30.08 -28.46
C GLY A 135 -8.60 28.68 -28.17
N ALA A 136 -9.14 28.00 -29.18
CA ALA A 136 -9.57 26.60 -29.07
C ALA A 136 -8.39 25.66 -28.71
N GLY A 137 -7.20 25.91 -29.26
CA GLY A 137 -5.98 25.16 -28.93
C GLY A 137 -5.46 25.41 -27.51
N LEU A 138 -5.56 26.65 -27.00
CA LEU A 138 -5.22 26.98 -25.61
C LEU A 138 -6.17 26.23 -24.65
N ALA A 139 -7.48 26.26 -24.92
CA ALA A 139 -8.47 25.52 -24.13
C ALA A 139 -8.20 24.01 -24.12
N ALA A 140 -7.89 23.42 -25.29
CA ALA A 140 -7.53 22.00 -25.40
C ALA A 140 -6.28 21.64 -24.57
N GLY A 141 -5.22 22.44 -24.66
CA GLY A 141 -3.99 22.22 -23.90
C GLY A 141 -4.17 22.32 -22.38
N LEU A 142 -5.02 23.25 -21.91
CA LEU A 142 -5.33 23.39 -20.49
C LEU A 142 -6.11 22.18 -19.96
N VAL A 143 -7.11 21.69 -20.70
CA VAL A 143 -7.92 20.50 -20.33
C VAL A 143 -7.11 19.20 -20.40
N ALA A 144 -6.17 19.08 -21.35
CA ALA A 144 -5.30 17.91 -21.46
C ALA A 144 -4.19 17.86 -20.38
N SER A 145 -3.76 19.02 -19.86
CA SER A 145 -2.61 19.13 -18.94
C SER A 145 -2.70 18.25 -17.68
N PRO A 146 -3.83 18.15 -16.95
CA PRO A 146 -3.96 17.27 -15.78
C PRO A 146 -3.84 15.78 -16.10
N ILE A 147 -4.21 15.37 -17.31
CA ILE A 147 -4.12 13.98 -17.79
C ILE A 147 -2.70 13.69 -18.30
N ALA A 148 -2.08 14.64 -19.01
CA ALA A 148 -0.74 14.49 -19.57
C ALA A 148 0.38 14.48 -18.51
N CYS A 149 0.24 15.25 -17.42
CA CYS A 149 1.27 15.43 -16.40
C CYS A 149 1.84 14.11 -15.80
N PRO A 150 1.03 13.16 -15.28
CA PRO A 150 1.54 11.92 -14.70
C PRO A 150 2.29 11.04 -15.70
N PHE A 151 1.82 10.95 -16.95
CA PHE A 151 2.46 10.13 -17.98
C PHE A 151 3.77 10.72 -18.48
N GLU A 152 3.83 12.04 -18.71
CA GLU A 152 5.06 12.74 -19.08
C GLU A 152 6.11 12.67 -17.96
N LEU A 153 5.72 12.81 -16.70
CA LEU A 153 6.64 12.63 -15.56
C LEU A 153 7.17 11.19 -15.49
N ALA A 154 6.31 10.18 -15.62
CA ALA A 154 6.72 8.77 -15.61
C ALA A 154 7.68 8.43 -16.75
N LYS A 155 7.42 8.94 -17.97
CA LYS A 155 8.29 8.83 -19.14
C LYS A 155 9.66 9.46 -18.90
N ASN A 156 9.70 10.67 -18.34
CA ASN A 156 10.95 11.35 -17.99
C ASN A 156 11.76 10.57 -16.93
N VAL A 157 11.10 9.97 -15.94
CA VAL A 157 11.74 9.11 -14.93
C VAL A 157 12.32 7.84 -15.55
N VAL A 158 11.56 7.13 -16.39
CA VAL A 158 12.05 5.91 -17.08
C VAL A 158 13.28 6.25 -17.94
N GLN A 159 13.20 7.30 -18.76
CA GLN A 159 14.32 7.72 -19.62
C GLN A 159 15.56 8.11 -18.81
N THR A 160 15.38 8.85 -17.71
CA THR A 160 16.49 9.23 -16.81
C THR A 160 17.09 7.99 -16.13
N SER A 161 16.27 7.02 -15.73
CA SER A 161 16.73 5.79 -15.07
C SER A 161 17.59 4.91 -15.98
N VAL A 162 17.31 4.87 -17.29
CA VAL A 162 18.12 4.16 -18.31
C VAL A 162 19.48 4.84 -18.51
N LEU A 163 19.53 6.18 -18.51
CA LEU A 163 20.79 6.91 -18.56
C LEU A 163 21.62 6.68 -17.28
N MET A 164 20.97 6.62 -16.11
CA MET A 164 21.62 6.36 -14.82
C MET A 164 22.15 4.92 -14.72
N SER A 165 21.40 3.90 -15.16
CA SER A 165 21.88 2.51 -15.17
C SER A 165 23.12 2.36 -16.03
N ASN A 166 23.17 3.01 -17.19
CA ASN A 166 24.29 2.91 -18.12
C ASN A 166 25.52 3.70 -17.64
N ARG A 167 25.32 4.86 -17.00
CA ARG A 167 26.43 5.64 -16.42
C ARG A 167 27.03 4.94 -15.19
N ALA A 168 26.20 4.29 -14.38
CA ALA A 168 26.67 3.41 -13.30
C ALA A 168 27.42 2.18 -13.83
N GLN A 169 26.95 1.56 -14.93
CA GLN A 169 27.68 0.47 -15.60
C GLN A 169 29.03 0.92 -16.15
N ALA A 170 29.11 2.11 -16.76
CA ALA A 170 30.37 2.68 -17.24
C ALA A 170 31.39 2.96 -16.10
N ALA A 171 30.90 3.37 -14.92
CA ALA A 171 31.74 3.54 -13.73
C ALA A 171 32.08 2.21 -13.02
N SER A 172 31.35 1.13 -13.29
CA SER A 172 31.44 -0.15 -12.56
C SER A 172 32.26 -1.22 -13.29
N ALA A 173 33.17 -0.82 -14.19
CA ALA A 173 34.12 -1.72 -14.87
C ALA A 173 35.13 -2.45 -13.92
N ARG A 174 34.97 -2.29 -12.59
CA ARG A 174 35.88 -2.82 -11.56
C ARG A 174 35.21 -3.76 -10.53
N ASN A 175 33.88 -3.99 -10.59
CA ASN A 175 33.18 -4.90 -9.66
C ASN A 175 32.06 -5.71 -10.35
N PRO A 176 32.13 -7.06 -10.40
CA PRO A 176 31.18 -7.89 -11.15
C PRO A 176 29.81 -8.11 -10.45
N SER A 177 29.65 -7.70 -9.18
CA SER A 177 28.42 -7.94 -8.39
C SER A 177 27.26 -6.97 -8.68
N ILE A 178 27.47 -5.88 -9.43
CA ILE A 178 26.44 -4.85 -9.69
C ILE A 178 25.83 -5.01 -11.11
N ARG A 179 25.59 -6.24 -11.56
CA ARG A 179 25.10 -6.49 -12.94
C ARG A 179 23.57 -6.48 -13.12
N ALA A 180 22.78 -6.44 -12.05
CA ALA A 180 21.32 -6.58 -12.11
C ALA A 180 20.54 -5.52 -11.32
N LYS A 181 20.42 -4.30 -11.85
CA LYS A 181 19.24 -3.46 -11.61
C LYS A 181 18.34 -3.54 -12.83
N SER A 182 17.11 -4.00 -12.63
CA SER A 182 16.12 -4.11 -13.70
C SER A 182 15.79 -2.73 -14.30
N ARG A 183 15.50 -2.71 -15.59
CA ARG A 183 14.97 -1.52 -16.27
C ARG A 183 13.61 -1.20 -15.64
N LEU A 184 13.41 -0.01 -15.10
CA LEU A 184 12.11 0.36 -14.52
C LEU A 184 11.06 0.49 -15.64
N GLY A 185 9.93 -0.21 -15.51
CA GLY A 185 8.78 0.02 -16.37
C GLY A 185 8.10 1.36 -16.04
N THR A 186 7.30 1.90 -16.96
CA THR A 186 6.53 3.14 -16.74
C THR A 186 5.57 3.00 -15.55
N VAL A 187 4.97 1.82 -15.37
CA VAL A 187 4.10 1.52 -14.22
C VAL A 187 4.90 1.47 -12.92
N ASP A 188 6.12 0.93 -12.94
CA ASP A 188 6.99 0.86 -11.75
C ASP A 188 7.53 2.24 -11.37
N ALA A 189 7.80 3.10 -12.36
CA ALA A 189 8.12 4.50 -12.15
C ALA A 189 6.95 5.25 -11.49
N ILE A 190 5.71 5.08 -11.97
CA ILE A 190 4.51 5.66 -11.34
C ILE A 190 4.36 5.16 -9.89
N LYS A 191 4.43 3.83 -9.68
CA LYS A 191 4.38 3.23 -8.34
C LYS A 191 5.49 3.76 -7.42
N GLN A 192 6.71 3.97 -7.94
CA GLN A 192 7.84 4.50 -7.18
C GLN A 192 7.67 5.99 -6.84
N ILE A 193 7.11 6.80 -7.74
CA ILE A 193 6.79 8.22 -7.47
C ILE A 193 5.73 8.31 -6.38
N VAL A 194 4.62 7.56 -6.52
CA VAL A 194 3.52 7.53 -5.54
C VAL A 194 3.99 7.03 -4.17
N ARG A 195 4.82 5.97 -4.12
CA ARG A 195 5.39 5.46 -2.86
C ARG A 195 6.38 6.42 -2.18
N ARG A 196 7.01 7.36 -2.89
CA ARG A 196 8.00 8.29 -2.33
C ARG A 196 7.46 9.68 -2.01
N HIS A 197 6.48 10.15 -2.78
CA HIS A 197 5.98 11.53 -2.72
C HIS A 197 4.44 11.63 -2.68
N GLY A 198 3.75 10.49 -2.51
CA GLY A 198 2.28 10.39 -2.58
C GLY A 198 1.72 10.66 -3.99
N PHE A 199 0.40 10.62 -4.12
CA PHE A 199 -0.29 10.94 -5.38
C PHE A 199 0.01 12.36 -5.88
N ARG A 200 0.19 13.34 -4.96
CA ARG A 200 0.61 14.71 -5.31
C ARG A 200 1.98 14.75 -6.00
N GLY A 201 2.86 13.78 -5.74
CA GLY A 201 4.14 13.63 -6.42
C GLY A 201 4.05 13.44 -7.94
N LEU A 202 2.93 12.89 -8.46
CA LEU A 202 2.71 12.75 -9.90
C LEU A 202 2.46 14.10 -10.62
N TYR A 203 2.10 15.14 -9.87
CA TYR A 203 1.85 16.50 -10.36
C TYR A 203 3.02 17.46 -10.09
N THR A 204 4.20 16.91 -9.80
CA THR A 204 5.42 17.71 -9.56
C THR A 204 5.81 18.50 -10.82
N GLY A 205 5.83 19.83 -10.68
CA GLY A 205 6.06 20.75 -11.80
C GLY A 205 4.83 21.04 -12.67
N PHE A 206 3.61 20.73 -12.20
CA PHE A 206 2.37 20.91 -12.95
C PHE A 206 2.20 22.32 -13.54
N HIS A 207 2.49 23.40 -12.80
CA HIS A 207 2.36 24.77 -13.32
C HIS A 207 3.24 25.05 -14.56
N LEU A 208 4.49 24.56 -14.56
CA LEU A 208 5.39 24.69 -15.71
C LEU A 208 4.96 23.79 -16.87
N HIS A 209 4.42 22.60 -16.58
CA HIS A 209 3.87 21.70 -17.59
C HIS A 209 2.61 22.29 -18.24
N ALA A 210 1.64 22.74 -17.45
CA ALA A 210 0.40 23.33 -17.92
C ALA A 210 0.62 24.60 -18.74
N LEU A 211 1.53 25.49 -18.31
CA LEU A 211 1.90 26.67 -19.08
C LEU A 211 2.50 26.29 -20.45
N ARG A 212 3.44 25.33 -20.47
CA ARG A 212 4.08 24.83 -21.70
C ARG A 212 3.08 24.15 -22.63
N ASP A 213 2.21 23.27 -22.12
CA ASP A 213 1.26 22.50 -22.93
C ASP A 213 0.11 23.37 -23.44
N THR A 214 -0.38 24.31 -22.64
CA THR A 214 -1.40 25.30 -23.05
C THR A 214 -0.86 26.13 -24.22
N VAL A 215 0.27 26.83 -24.03
CA VAL A 215 0.87 27.70 -25.07
C VAL A 215 1.26 26.89 -26.30
N GLY A 216 1.87 25.71 -26.11
CA GLY A 216 2.28 24.84 -27.21
C GLY A 216 1.10 24.31 -28.04
N THR A 217 -0.01 23.95 -27.39
CA THR A 217 -1.21 23.41 -28.08
C THR A 217 -2.00 24.52 -28.78
N GLY A 218 -2.07 25.72 -28.19
CA GLY A 218 -2.59 26.92 -28.83
C GLY A 218 -1.86 27.25 -30.14
N MET A 219 -0.53 27.35 -30.07
CA MET A 219 0.30 27.60 -31.26
C MET A 219 0.22 26.45 -32.28
N TYR A 220 0.15 25.19 -31.83
CA TYR A 220 0.05 24.02 -32.71
C TYR A 220 -1.21 24.05 -33.58
N PHE A 221 -2.39 24.22 -32.99
CA PHE A 221 -3.63 24.26 -33.76
C PHE A 221 -3.81 25.57 -34.55
N GLY A 222 -3.37 26.70 -34.01
CA GLY A 222 -3.35 27.97 -34.75
C GLY A 222 -2.51 27.89 -36.02
N VAL A 223 -1.24 27.50 -35.91
CA VAL A 223 -0.34 27.36 -37.07
C VAL A 223 -0.82 26.27 -38.02
N TYR A 224 -1.37 25.14 -37.51
CA TYR A 224 -1.90 24.08 -38.37
C TYR A 224 -3.01 24.57 -39.29
N GLU A 225 -4.07 25.18 -38.74
CA GLU A 225 -5.21 25.60 -39.57
C GLU A 225 -4.84 26.76 -40.50
N THR A 226 -4.03 27.72 -40.04
CA THR A 226 -3.55 28.83 -40.89
C THR A 226 -2.69 28.34 -42.06
N VAL A 227 -1.73 27.44 -41.81
CA VAL A 227 -0.89 26.86 -42.87
C VAL A 227 -1.72 25.94 -43.76
N LYS A 228 -2.70 25.21 -43.23
CA LYS A 228 -3.61 24.38 -44.04
C LYS A 228 -4.46 25.24 -44.97
N GLN A 229 -5.02 26.35 -44.49
CA GLN A 229 -5.79 27.29 -45.31
C GLN A 229 -4.94 27.90 -46.44
N LEU A 230 -3.71 28.34 -46.13
CA LEU A 230 -2.76 28.84 -47.12
C LEU A 230 -2.35 27.75 -48.13
N ALA A 231 -1.98 26.55 -47.68
CA ALA A 231 -1.61 25.45 -48.56
C ALA A 231 -2.79 25.00 -49.44
N SER A 232 -4.01 24.96 -48.92
CA SER A 232 -5.22 24.68 -49.71
C SER A 232 -5.56 25.76 -50.73
N LYS A 233 -5.12 27.00 -50.52
CA LYS A 233 -5.24 28.09 -51.50
C LYS A 233 -4.22 27.97 -52.63
N GLU A 234 -2.96 27.68 -52.29
CA GLU A 234 -1.85 27.61 -53.26
C GLU A 234 -1.84 26.29 -54.09
N LEU A 235 -2.37 25.17 -53.59
CA LEU A 235 -2.33 23.88 -54.30
C LEU A 235 -3.43 23.69 -55.38
N GLY A 236 -4.47 24.54 -55.42
CA GLY A 236 -5.54 24.47 -56.42
C GLY A 236 -6.46 23.23 -56.35
N GLU A 237 -7.42 23.13 -57.28
CA GLU A 237 -8.49 22.10 -57.25
C GLU A 237 -8.04 20.67 -57.59
N ASN A 238 -6.81 20.47 -58.09
CA ASN A 238 -6.29 19.14 -58.43
C ASN A 238 -5.80 18.39 -57.17
N LYS A 239 -6.77 17.79 -56.47
CA LYS A 239 -6.65 17.18 -55.14
C LYS A 239 -5.59 16.07 -55.03
N SER A 240 -4.44 16.40 -54.45
CA SER A 240 -3.81 15.49 -53.48
C SER A 240 -4.52 15.63 -52.14
N PHE A 241 -5.49 14.75 -51.84
CA PHE A 241 -6.31 14.80 -50.62
C PHE A 241 -5.46 14.90 -49.33
N MET A 242 -4.25 14.33 -49.31
CA MET A 242 -3.33 14.37 -48.16
C MET A 242 -2.32 15.53 -48.19
N GLY A 243 -2.17 16.27 -49.30
CA GLY A 243 -1.05 17.20 -49.55
C GLY A 243 -1.01 18.41 -48.61
N ALA A 244 -2.10 19.18 -48.53
CA ALA A 244 -2.17 20.33 -47.63
C ALA A 244 -2.08 19.95 -46.14
N PRO A 245 -2.77 18.90 -45.64
CA PRO A 245 -2.57 18.40 -44.26
C PRO A 245 -1.13 17.95 -43.95
N LEU A 246 -0.41 17.39 -44.93
CA LEU A 246 0.97 16.91 -44.80
C LEU A 246 1.93 18.09 -44.59
N ILE A 247 1.85 19.13 -45.44
CA ILE A 247 2.65 20.36 -45.32
C ILE A 247 2.34 21.11 -44.01
N ALA A 248 1.04 21.28 -43.71
CA ALA A 248 0.60 21.92 -42.47
C ALA A 248 1.08 21.14 -41.23
N GLY A 249 1.06 19.81 -41.27
CA GLY A 249 1.54 18.94 -40.18
C GLY A 249 3.04 19.06 -39.91
N ALA A 250 3.85 19.24 -40.96
CA ALA A 250 5.29 19.48 -40.81
C ALA A 250 5.59 20.85 -40.16
N LEU A 251 4.91 21.92 -40.61
CA LEU A 251 5.16 23.30 -40.16
C LEU A 251 4.56 23.63 -38.79
N CYS A 252 3.37 23.11 -38.46
CA CYS A 252 2.76 23.28 -37.13
C CYS A 252 3.54 22.60 -36.00
N SER A 253 4.55 21.79 -36.32
CA SER A 253 5.48 21.21 -35.35
C SER A 253 6.61 22.16 -35.01
N THR A 254 7.19 22.79 -36.02
CA THR A 254 8.44 23.57 -35.90
C THR A 254 8.24 24.83 -35.06
N VAL A 255 7.18 25.59 -35.32
CA VAL A 255 6.93 26.90 -34.69
C VAL A 255 6.66 26.77 -33.18
N PRO A 256 5.72 25.91 -32.70
CA PRO A 256 5.48 25.78 -31.26
C PRO A 256 6.67 25.24 -30.50
N TRP A 257 7.44 24.31 -31.07
CA TRP A 257 8.66 23.80 -30.43
C TRP A 257 9.72 24.88 -30.30
N PHE A 258 9.91 25.74 -31.30
CA PHE A 258 10.85 26.87 -31.21
C PHE A 258 10.48 27.82 -30.06
N CYS A 259 9.19 28.21 -29.96
CA CYS A 259 8.71 29.11 -28.91
C CYS A 259 8.68 28.48 -27.50
N THR A 260 8.37 27.19 -27.39
CA THR A 260 8.20 26.52 -26.08
C THR A 260 9.45 25.80 -25.55
N TYR A 261 10.50 25.64 -26.35
CA TYR A 261 11.75 24.97 -25.92
C TYR A 261 12.36 25.52 -24.62
N PRO A 262 12.37 26.85 -24.35
CA PRO A 262 12.85 27.39 -23.08
C PRO A 262 12.01 26.94 -21.87
N LEU A 263 10.69 26.84 -22.04
CA LEU A 263 9.76 26.36 -21.01
C LEU A 263 9.91 24.84 -20.80
N ASP A 264 10.06 24.07 -21.88
CA ASP A 264 10.29 22.62 -21.84
C ASP A 264 11.61 22.28 -21.13
N THR A 265 12.66 23.07 -21.39
CA THR A 265 13.96 22.97 -20.70
C THR A 265 13.82 23.29 -19.21
N ARG A 266 13.07 24.34 -18.84
CA ARG A 266 12.82 24.68 -17.41
C ARG A 266 11.97 23.62 -16.70
N LYS A 267 10.90 23.11 -17.33
CA LYS A 267 10.08 21.99 -16.83
C LYS A 267 10.96 20.77 -16.56
N THR A 268 11.76 20.36 -17.53
CA THR A 268 12.61 19.16 -17.43
C THR A 268 13.66 19.30 -16.33
N ARG A 269 14.27 20.49 -16.16
CA ARG A 269 15.18 20.80 -15.03
C ARG A 269 14.47 20.73 -13.67
N ALA A 270 13.30 21.33 -13.54
CA ALA A 270 12.54 21.31 -12.29
C ALA A 270 12.17 19.86 -11.90
N GLN A 271 11.72 19.06 -12.87
CA GLN A 271 11.38 17.66 -12.64
C GLN A 271 12.62 16.81 -12.32
N SER A 272 13.76 17.00 -13.00
CA SER A 272 14.97 16.19 -12.72
C SER A 272 15.61 16.46 -11.36
N VAL A 273 15.62 17.72 -10.89
CA VAL A 273 16.18 18.09 -9.58
C VAL A 273 15.37 17.49 -8.43
N LEU A 274 14.02 17.51 -8.52
CA LEU A 274 13.13 16.95 -7.49
C LEU A 274 13.10 15.41 -7.45
N LEU A 275 13.67 14.73 -8.45
CA LEU A 275 13.74 13.27 -8.53
C LEU A 275 15.13 12.69 -8.19
N GLY A 276 16.14 13.55 -7.98
CA GLY A 276 17.54 13.16 -7.73
C GLY A 276 17.87 12.91 -6.25
N LYS A 277 18.53 11.79 -5.95
CA LYS A 277 18.88 11.39 -4.56
C LYS A 277 20.21 11.95 -4.03
N SER A 278 20.90 12.84 -4.75
CA SER A 278 22.18 13.44 -4.34
C SER A 278 22.26 14.92 -4.72
N LYS A 279 22.79 15.74 -3.81
CA LYS A 279 23.08 17.17 -3.98
C LYS A 279 23.96 17.44 -5.20
N GLU A 280 24.93 16.55 -5.46
CA GLU A 280 25.84 16.60 -6.62
C GLU A 280 25.11 16.60 -7.96
N ILE A 281 23.96 15.90 -8.08
CA ILE A 281 23.21 15.82 -9.34
C ILE A 281 22.53 17.17 -9.63
N GLY A 282 22.07 17.86 -8.59
CA GLY A 282 21.59 19.24 -8.70
C GLY A 282 22.68 20.15 -9.23
N GLU A 283 23.85 20.16 -8.58
CA GLU A 283 24.99 21.01 -8.93
C GLU A 283 25.58 20.69 -10.31
N LEU A 284 25.73 19.41 -10.68
CA LEU A 284 26.15 18.99 -12.03
C LEU A 284 25.13 19.34 -13.11
N SER A 285 23.83 19.28 -12.81
CA SER A 285 22.79 19.73 -13.76
C SER A 285 22.81 21.25 -13.97
N VAL A 286 23.17 22.02 -12.93
CA VAL A 286 23.38 23.47 -12.99
C VAL A 286 24.69 23.83 -13.70
N ALA A 287 25.76 23.03 -13.54
CA ALA A 287 27.00 23.21 -14.28
C ALA A 287 26.82 22.93 -15.78
N ALA A 288 26.15 21.82 -16.14
CA ALA A 288 25.81 21.50 -17.53
C ALA A 288 24.86 22.54 -18.16
N ALA A 289 24.04 23.22 -17.34
CA ALA A 289 23.11 24.26 -17.78
C ALA A 289 23.79 25.55 -18.31
N LYS A 290 25.10 25.74 -18.11
CA LYS A 290 25.87 26.79 -18.82
C LYS A 290 26.08 26.49 -20.31
N SER A 291 25.77 25.27 -20.80
CA SER A 291 25.92 24.90 -22.22
C SER A 291 24.58 24.95 -23.01
N GLY A 292 24.30 26.11 -23.61
CA GLY A 292 23.40 26.26 -24.77
C GLY A 292 21.91 25.88 -24.61
N MET A 293 21.04 26.88 -24.43
CA MET A 293 19.59 26.71 -24.26
C MET A 293 18.83 26.03 -25.41
N TYR A 294 19.41 25.87 -26.60
CA TYR A 294 18.78 25.24 -27.78
C TYR A 294 19.48 23.96 -28.27
N LYS A 295 20.42 23.42 -27.48
CA LYS A 295 21.18 22.21 -27.84
C LYS A 295 20.23 21.00 -27.94
N GLY A 296 20.13 20.39 -29.13
CA GLY A 296 19.26 19.25 -29.43
C GLY A 296 17.93 19.57 -30.15
N LEU A 297 17.62 20.86 -30.36
CA LEU A 297 16.36 21.30 -30.98
C LEU A 297 16.13 20.71 -32.40
N SER A 298 17.17 20.67 -33.25
CA SER A 298 17.06 20.20 -34.64
C SER A 298 16.56 18.75 -34.77
N ILE A 299 17.04 17.85 -33.90
CA ILE A 299 16.62 16.44 -33.85
C ILE A 299 15.17 16.32 -33.37
N ILE A 300 14.73 17.22 -32.49
CA ILE A 300 13.35 17.26 -31.97
C ILE A 300 12.39 17.79 -33.05
N ILE A 301 12.75 18.85 -33.76
CA ILE A 301 11.99 19.37 -34.91
C ILE A 301 11.84 18.26 -35.97
N LEU A 302 12.95 17.66 -36.45
CA LEU A 302 12.90 16.63 -37.48
C LEU A 302 11.97 15.46 -37.11
N ARG A 303 12.08 14.93 -35.90
CA ARG A 303 11.21 13.87 -35.38
C ARG A 303 9.74 14.31 -35.35
N THR A 304 9.47 15.49 -34.80
CA THR A 304 8.08 15.93 -34.56
C THR A 304 7.36 16.36 -35.82
N SER A 305 8.06 16.98 -36.79
CA SER A 305 7.52 17.25 -38.12
C SER A 305 7.12 15.94 -38.82
N ILE A 306 7.97 14.91 -38.85
CA ILE A 306 7.61 13.60 -39.45
C ILE A 306 6.40 12.98 -38.73
N ASN A 307 6.36 12.98 -37.39
CA ASN A 307 5.23 12.42 -36.65
C ASN A 307 3.92 13.16 -36.97
N ASN A 308 3.91 14.49 -36.93
CA ASN A 308 2.69 15.27 -37.10
C ASN A 308 2.22 15.33 -38.57
N MET A 309 3.15 15.27 -39.52
CA MET A 309 2.88 15.08 -40.95
C MET A 309 2.03 13.82 -41.19
N ILE A 310 2.40 12.69 -40.58
CA ILE A 310 1.64 11.42 -40.65
C ILE A 310 0.34 11.51 -39.84
N LEU A 311 0.40 12.05 -38.60
CA LEU A 311 -0.74 12.17 -37.69
C LEU A 311 -1.91 12.93 -38.32
N LEU A 312 -1.64 14.10 -38.90
CA LEU A 312 -2.67 15.04 -39.36
C LEU A 312 -3.22 14.66 -40.73
N SER A 313 -2.38 14.15 -41.64
CA SER A 313 -2.85 13.59 -42.91
C SER A 313 -3.71 12.33 -42.71
N MET A 314 -3.30 11.43 -41.80
CA MET A 314 -4.10 10.24 -41.48
C MET A 314 -5.37 10.57 -40.68
N PHE A 315 -5.34 11.61 -39.82
CA PHE A 315 -6.53 12.07 -39.10
C PHE A 315 -7.61 12.60 -40.05
N GLU A 316 -7.26 13.51 -40.96
CA GLU A 316 -8.22 14.06 -41.93
C GLU A 316 -8.72 12.98 -42.91
N TYR A 317 -7.86 12.03 -43.30
CA TYR A 317 -8.24 10.87 -44.12
C TYR A 317 -9.27 9.96 -43.44
N LEU A 318 -8.99 9.51 -42.21
CA LEU A 318 -9.92 8.65 -41.46
C LEU A 318 -11.24 9.38 -41.16
N LYS A 319 -11.16 10.67 -40.80
CA LYS A 319 -12.34 11.50 -40.56
C LYS A 319 -13.22 11.61 -41.81
N ALA A 320 -12.64 11.94 -42.97
CA ALA A 320 -13.38 12.01 -44.24
C ALA A 320 -13.95 10.66 -44.68
N SER A 321 -13.21 9.56 -44.47
CA SER A 321 -13.67 8.21 -44.79
C SER A 321 -14.88 7.79 -43.94
N ILE A 322 -14.92 8.17 -42.66
CA ILE A 322 -16.08 7.94 -41.77
C ILE A 322 -17.27 8.85 -42.15
N GLU A 323 -17.00 10.09 -42.58
CA GLU A 323 -18.01 11.03 -43.07
C GLU A 323 -18.78 10.48 -44.28
N GLN A 324 -18.07 9.80 -45.20
CA GLN A 324 -18.60 9.24 -46.46
C GLN A 324 -19.46 7.97 -46.31
N LEU A 325 -19.61 7.41 -45.10
CA LEU A 325 -20.39 6.18 -44.90
C LEU A 325 -21.91 6.40 -45.14
N PRO A 326 -22.57 5.57 -45.98
CA PRO A 326 -23.95 5.80 -46.40
C PRO A 326 -24.99 5.51 -45.30
N GLU A 327 -26.04 6.33 -45.27
CA GLU A 327 -27.24 6.15 -44.44
C GLU A 327 -28.46 5.80 -45.32
N ARG A 328 -28.64 4.52 -45.67
CA ARG A 328 -29.85 4.08 -46.39
C ARG A 328 -31.01 3.82 -45.43
N ARG A 329 -32.19 4.37 -45.75
CA ARG A 329 -33.49 3.91 -45.23
C ARG A 329 -33.92 2.67 -46.02
N ALA A 330 -34.41 1.63 -45.34
CA ALA A 330 -35.05 0.49 -45.99
C ALA A 330 -36.52 0.83 -46.37
N PRO A 331 -37.04 0.32 -47.50
CA PRO A 331 -38.44 0.52 -47.88
C PRO A 331 -39.39 -0.40 -47.09
N ARG A 332 -40.62 0.08 -46.86
CA ARG A 332 -41.72 -0.72 -46.31
C ARG A 332 -42.04 -1.85 -47.30
N HIS A 333 -42.07 -3.10 -46.83
CA HIS A 333 -42.55 -4.22 -47.64
C HIS A 333 -44.08 -4.17 -47.75
N GLY A 334 -44.57 -4.21 -48.99
CA GLY A 334 -45.99 -4.35 -49.30
C GLY A 334 -46.44 -5.81 -49.24
N VAL A 335 -47.75 -6.00 -49.08
CA VAL A 335 -48.42 -7.31 -49.06
C VAL A 335 -48.30 -8.00 -50.42
N ALA A 336 -47.91 -9.27 -50.43
CA ALA A 336 -48.13 -10.18 -51.55
C ALA A 336 -48.56 -11.57 -51.04
N ARG A 337 -49.73 -12.01 -51.51
CA ARG A 337 -50.37 -13.31 -51.25
C ARG A 337 -50.07 -14.22 -52.44
N TRP A 338 -49.75 -15.51 -52.25
CA TRP A 338 -50.09 -16.64 -53.14
C TRP A 338 -49.51 -17.97 -52.64
N GLY A 339 -50.21 -19.08 -52.92
CA GLY A 339 -49.65 -20.44 -52.97
C GLY A 339 -49.56 -21.19 -51.64
N GLY A 340 -50.48 -22.12 -51.39
CA GLY A 340 -50.38 -23.05 -50.27
C GLY A 340 -49.75 -24.39 -50.66
N THR A 341 -49.12 -25.06 -49.70
CA THR A 341 -49.07 -26.53 -49.65
C THR A 341 -48.89 -26.98 -48.20
N THR A 342 -49.48 -28.12 -47.86
CA THR A 342 -49.63 -28.63 -46.50
C THR A 342 -48.33 -29.07 -45.84
N SER A 343 -48.05 -28.54 -44.64
CA SER A 343 -47.33 -29.28 -43.59
C SER A 343 -47.84 -28.83 -42.22
N PHE A 344 -48.10 -29.79 -41.33
CA PHE A 344 -48.76 -29.59 -40.03
C PHE A 344 -47.76 -29.92 -38.92
N SER A 345 -47.08 -28.90 -38.36
CA SER A 345 -46.29 -29.03 -37.11
C SER A 345 -45.75 -27.68 -36.59
N SER A 346 -45.57 -27.62 -35.26
CA SER A 346 -44.54 -26.81 -34.58
C SER A 346 -44.69 -25.27 -34.42
N THR A 347 -45.85 -24.64 -34.64
CA THR A 347 -46.03 -23.19 -34.32
C THR A 347 -46.83 -22.88 -33.06
N ASN A 348 -47.70 -23.78 -32.60
CA ASN A 348 -48.57 -23.53 -31.44
C ASN A 348 -47.99 -23.95 -30.08
N ASP A 349 -46.90 -24.72 -30.02
CA ASP A 349 -46.26 -25.11 -28.75
C ASP A 349 -45.54 -23.95 -28.05
N LEU A 350 -45.12 -22.92 -28.79
CA LEU A 350 -44.40 -21.78 -28.22
C LEU A 350 -45.30 -20.84 -27.40
N SER A 351 -46.61 -20.78 -27.66
CA SER A 351 -47.51 -19.80 -27.03
C SER A 351 -47.66 -20.03 -25.51
N LEU A 352 -47.70 -21.29 -25.07
CA LEU A 352 -47.68 -21.66 -23.65
C LEU A 352 -46.29 -21.73 -23.02
N SER A 353 -45.23 -21.49 -23.79
CA SER A 353 -43.95 -21.08 -23.18
C SER A 353 -43.91 -19.57 -22.96
N GLN A 354 -44.49 -18.76 -23.86
CA GLN A 354 -44.28 -17.32 -23.92
C GLN A 354 -45.00 -16.48 -22.87
N ALA A 355 -46.08 -16.98 -22.25
CA ALA A 355 -46.82 -16.21 -21.24
C ALA A 355 -46.21 -16.29 -19.83
N ALA A 356 -45.76 -17.47 -19.37
CA ALA A 356 -45.16 -17.69 -18.04
C ALA A 356 -43.93 -16.84 -17.66
N PHE A 357 -43.36 -16.07 -18.59
CA PHE A 357 -42.07 -15.39 -18.44
C PHE A 357 -42.08 -14.08 -17.61
N LEU A 358 -43.19 -13.67 -16.99
CA LEU A 358 -43.30 -12.42 -16.22
C LEU A 358 -43.51 -12.59 -14.70
N ASP A 359 -43.57 -13.82 -14.18
CA ASP A 359 -44.02 -14.07 -12.80
C ASP A 359 -42.91 -14.45 -11.79
N PHE A 360 -41.64 -14.32 -12.19
CA PHE A 360 -40.50 -14.47 -11.27
C PHE A 360 -40.36 -13.32 -10.27
N ASP A 361 -41.00 -12.17 -10.51
CA ASP A 361 -40.90 -10.98 -9.66
C ASP A 361 -41.60 -11.13 -8.29
N ASN A 362 -42.56 -12.06 -8.15
CA ASN A 362 -43.30 -12.27 -6.91
C ASN A 362 -42.55 -13.16 -5.89
N ASP A 363 -41.65 -14.04 -6.35
CA ASP A 363 -40.93 -15.04 -5.52
C ASP A 363 -39.45 -14.63 -5.26
N LEU A 364 -39.14 -13.34 -5.29
CA LEU A 364 -37.76 -12.84 -5.12
C LEU A 364 -37.36 -12.74 -3.65
N ILE A 365 -36.23 -13.34 -3.27
CA ILE A 365 -35.61 -13.09 -1.95
C ILE A 365 -35.15 -11.62 -1.89
N PRO A 366 -35.63 -10.81 -0.94
CA PRO A 366 -35.28 -9.40 -0.84
C PRO A 366 -33.93 -9.20 -0.13
N PHE A 367 -33.25 -8.09 -0.43
CA PHE A 367 -32.01 -7.71 0.24
C PHE A 367 -32.26 -7.21 1.67
N ARG A 368 -31.53 -7.77 2.63
CA ARG A 368 -31.45 -7.26 4.00
C ARG A 368 -30.66 -5.97 4.04
N ARG A 369 -31.08 -5.05 4.91
CA ARG A 369 -30.49 -3.71 5.05
C ARG A 369 -29.70 -3.60 6.36
N SER A 370 -28.65 -2.80 6.36
CA SER A 370 -27.79 -2.50 7.52
C SER A 370 -27.51 -1.01 7.57
N HIS A 371 -27.32 -0.47 8.77
CA HIS A 371 -26.71 0.85 8.91
C HIS A 371 -25.23 0.80 8.53
N THR A 372 -24.70 1.94 8.07
CA THR A 372 -23.26 2.15 7.91
C THR A 372 -22.62 2.26 9.27
N VAL A 373 -21.59 1.45 9.53
CA VAL A 373 -20.83 1.43 10.78
C VAL A 373 -19.35 1.44 10.43
N SER A 374 -18.59 2.31 11.09
CA SER A 374 -17.12 2.36 10.99
C SER A 374 -16.53 1.16 11.72
N LEU A 375 -15.91 0.25 10.98
CA LEU A 375 -15.15 -0.87 11.54
C LEU A 375 -13.71 -0.44 11.84
N SER A 376 -13.19 0.54 11.10
CA SER A 376 -11.84 1.05 11.29
C SER A 376 -11.63 1.65 12.69
N ASP A 377 -12.59 2.37 13.26
CA ASP A 377 -12.45 2.99 14.58
C ASP A 377 -12.27 1.95 15.70
N ALA A 378 -13.10 0.90 15.71
CA ALA A 378 -13.03 -0.15 16.72
C ALA A 378 -11.78 -1.02 16.55
N ILE A 379 -11.41 -1.38 15.31
CA ILE A 379 -10.15 -2.09 15.04
C ILE A 379 -8.95 -1.20 15.41
N THR A 380 -9.02 0.11 15.21
CA THR A 380 -7.99 1.08 15.63
C THR A 380 -7.84 1.14 17.15
N GLN A 381 -8.95 1.17 17.90
CA GLN A 381 -8.94 1.09 19.37
C GLN A 381 -8.41 -0.27 19.87
N TYR A 382 -8.75 -1.37 19.20
CA TYR A 382 -8.23 -2.69 19.56
C TYR A 382 -6.73 -2.83 19.24
N ILE A 383 -6.28 -2.37 18.07
CA ILE A 383 -4.85 -2.35 17.70
C ILE A 383 -4.06 -1.49 18.70
N SER A 384 -4.48 -0.26 18.97
CA SER A 384 -3.77 0.65 19.88
C SER A 384 -3.75 0.22 21.36
N SER A 385 -4.70 -0.62 21.79
CA SER A 385 -4.77 -1.11 23.18
C SER A 385 -4.17 -2.51 23.39
N LYS A 386 -4.03 -3.34 22.34
CA LYS A 386 -3.57 -4.74 22.44
C LYS A 386 -2.32 -5.07 21.63
N TYR A 387 -1.88 -4.20 20.71
CA TYR A 387 -0.69 -4.41 19.89
C TYR A 387 0.27 -3.23 20.02
N ASP A 388 1.57 -3.52 20.15
CA ASP A 388 2.65 -2.51 20.13
C ASP A 388 2.97 -2.04 18.68
N GLN A 389 1.92 -1.85 17.89
CA GLN A 389 1.98 -1.39 16.52
C GLN A 389 0.96 -0.28 16.32
N ARG A 390 1.39 0.83 15.73
CA ARG A 390 0.52 2.00 15.50
C ARG A 390 -0.58 1.62 14.51
N PRO A 391 -1.86 1.95 14.77
CA PRO A 391 -2.94 1.76 13.79
C PRO A 391 -2.61 2.40 12.43
N ASP A 392 -1.86 3.51 12.41
CA ASP A 392 -1.36 4.17 11.19
C ASP A 392 -0.61 3.24 10.23
N MET A 393 0.09 2.21 10.75
CA MET A 393 0.79 1.20 9.94
C MET A 393 -0.17 0.37 9.08
N PHE A 394 -1.44 0.35 9.47
CA PHE A 394 -2.55 -0.37 8.86
C PHE A 394 -3.63 0.57 8.31
N ALA A 395 -3.36 1.88 8.19
CA ALA A 395 -4.34 2.85 7.70
C ALA A 395 -4.92 2.47 6.32
N ASP A 396 -4.10 1.91 5.42
CA ASP A 396 -4.58 1.36 4.14
C ASP A 396 -5.55 0.18 4.36
N ASP A 397 -5.23 -0.78 5.23
CA ASP A 397 -6.06 -1.96 5.51
C ASP A 397 -7.38 -1.58 6.22
N LEU A 398 -7.32 -0.61 7.13
CA LEU A 398 -8.46 0.00 7.84
C LEU A 398 -9.42 0.72 6.88
N LEU A 399 -8.88 1.50 5.93
CA LEU A 399 -9.68 2.13 4.87
C LEU A 399 -10.27 1.09 3.90
N ILE A 400 -9.55 0.01 3.60
CA ILE A 400 -10.05 -1.05 2.72
C ILE A 400 -11.20 -1.82 3.39
N ILE A 401 -11.14 -2.14 4.69
CA ILE A 401 -12.22 -2.91 5.33
C ILE A 401 -13.53 -2.12 5.42
N ASP A 402 -13.48 -0.83 5.76
CA ASP A 402 -14.66 0.05 5.76
C ASP A 402 -15.22 0.27 4.35
N ARG A 403 -14.34 0.40 3.36
CA ARG A 403 -14.74 0.48 1.96
C ARG A 403 -15.40 -0.81 1.49
N LEU A 404 -14.84 -1.98 1.80
CA LEU A 404 -15.43 -3.28 1.44
C LEU A 404 -16.79 -3.48 2.10
N ARG A 405 -16.93 -3.12 3.39
CA ARG A 405 -18.21 -3.09 4.10
C ARG A 405 -19.24 -2.20 3.40
N SER A 406 -18.84 -0.97 3.07
CA SER A 406 -19.71 0.00 2.41
C SER A 406 -20.10 -0.45 0.99
N GLU A 407 -19.17 -1.01 0.22
CA GLU A 407 -19.44 -1.55 -1.12
C GLU A 407 -20.34 -2.79 -1.07
N ALA A 408 -20.25 -3.62 -0.03
CA ALA A 408 -21.07 -4.82 0.17
C ALA A 408 -22.50 -4.51 0.64
N VAL A 409 -22.67 -3.61 1.63
CA VAL A 409 -24.00 -3.21 2.15
C VAL A 409 -24.80 -2.42 1.11
N ASN A 410 -24.14 -1.69 0.22
CA ASN A 410 -24.78 -0.94 -0.86
C ASN A 410 -25.07 -1.78 -2.12
N VAL A 411 -24.89 -3.11 -2.11
CA VAL A 411 -25.39 -3.99 -3.17
C VAL A 411 -26.90 -4.18 -3.00
N GLN A 412 -27.67 -3.27 -3.60
CA GLN A 412 -29.14 -3.31 -3.63
C GLN A 412 -29.72 -3.47 -5.04
N GLU A 413 -28.87 -3.44 -6.07
CA GLU A 413 -29.26 -3.65 -7.47
C GLU A 413 -28.75 -5.02 -7.98
N PRO A 414 -29.56 -5.78 -8.74
CA PRO A 414 -29.17 -7.09 -9.26
C PRO A 414 -28.17 -6.95 -10.42
N HIS A 415 -26.88 -6.86 -10.07
CA HIS A 415 -25.78 -6.77 -11.04
C HIS A 415 -24.61 -7.70 -10.69
N VAL A 416 -23.98 -8.30 -11.71
CA VAL A 416 -22.92 -9.32 -11.57
C VAL A 416 -21.71 -8.82 -10.77
N SER A 417 -21.42 -7.51 -10.78
CA SER A 417 -20.35 -6.92 -9.94
C SER A 417 -20.63 -7.00 -8.43
N GLY A 418 -21.90 -7.12 -8.02
CA GLY A 418 -22.28 -7.29 -6.62
C GLY A 418 -21.77 -8.60 -6.02
N ILE A 419 -21.70 -9.67 -6.82
CA ILE A 419 -21.20 -10.99 -6.39
C ILE A 419 -19.76 -10.85 -5.87
N SER A 420 -18.90 -10.22 -6.67
CA SER A 420 -17.49 -10.03 -6.31
C SER A 420 -17.33 -9.21 -5.03
N ARG A 421 -18.15 -8.16 -4.82
CA ARG A 421 -18.12 -7.34 -3.61
C ARG A 421 -18.54 -8.11 -2.36
N LEU A 422 -19.68 -8.79 -2.39
CA LEU A 422 -20.22 -9.56 -1.27
C LEU A 422 -19.28 -10.71 -0.88
N VAL A 423 -18.81 -11.47 -1.86
CA VAL A 423 -17.87 -12.60 -1.65
C VAL A 423 -16.52 -12.12 -1.11
N THR A 424 -15.95 -11.03 -1.65
CA THR A 424 -14.68 -10.48 -1.16
C THR A 424 -14.80 -10.02 0.29
N TYR A 425 -15.89 -9.34 0.66
CA TYR A 425 -16.09 -8.89 2.03
C TYR A 425 -16.32 -10.07 2.99
N ALA A 426 -17.11 -11.07 2.61
CA ALA A 426 -17.30 -12.30 3.40
C ALA A 426 -15.98 -13.06 3.63
N ALA A 427 -15.14 -13.18 2.60
CA ALA A 427 -13.82 -13.81 2.71
C ALA A 427 -12.89 -13.07 3.69
N GLN A 428 -12.84 -11.73 3.60
CA GLN A 428 -12.03 -10.91 4.51
C GLN A 428 -12.54 -10.96 5.95
N LEU A 429 -13.86 -11.03 6.18
CA LEU A 429 -14.42 -11.25 7.52
C LEU A 429 -14.02 -12.61 8.11
N LYS A 430 -14.08 -13.69 7.31
CA LYS A 430 -13.63 -15.03 7.74
C LYS A 430 -12.14 -15.04 8.10
N TRP A 431 -11.31 -14.29 7.37
CA TRP A 431 -9.89 -14.10 7.69
C TRP A 431 -9.67 -13.26 8.96
N LEU A 432 -10.42 -12.16 9.15
CA LEU A 432 -10.33 -11.30 10.33
C LEU A 432 -10.70 -12.03 11.63
N GLY A 433 -11.66 -12.96 11.58
CA GLY A 433 -12.05 -13.80 12.72
C GLY A 433 -10.93 -14.70 13.27
N GLY A 434 -9.85 -14.92 12.50
CA GLY A 434 -8.64 -15.59 12.98
C GLY A 434 -7.60 -14.66 13.62
N LYS A 435 -7.77 -13.33 13.53
CA LYS A 435 -6.81 -12.32 14.03
C LYS A 435 -7.37 -11.46 15.17
N PHE A 436 -8.68 -11.24 15.18
CA PHE A 436 -9.40 -10.43 16.15
C PHE A 436 -10.41 -11.29 16.90
N PRO A 437 -10.72 -10.99 18.18
CA PRO A 437 -11.78 -11.68 18.89
C PRO A 437 -13.13 -11.46 18.20
N ILE A 438 -14.06 -12.40 18.39
CA ILE A 438 -15.41 -12.36 17.81
C ILE A 438 -16.18 -11.08 18.21
N ASP A 439 -15.89 -10.55 19.40
CA ASP A 439 -16.38 -9.25 19.85
C ASP A 439 -15.23 -8.21 19.86
N VAL A 440 -15.30 -7.25 18.92
CA VAL A 440 -14.40 -6.09 18.80
C VAL A 440 -15.10 -4.82 19.34
N GLY A 441 -16.23 -4.94 20.02
CA GLY A 441 -17.04 -3.82 20.49
C GLY A 441 -17.87 -3.13 19.38
N VAL A 442 -18.18 -3.85 18.30
CA VAL A 442 -18.95 -3.30 17.16
C VAL A 442 -20.32 -3.97 17.03
N ASP A 443 -21.36 -3.16 17.18
CA ASP A 443 -22.75 -3.59 17.07
C ASP A 443 -23.27 -3.56 15.62
N PHE A 444 -23.36 -4.74 15.01
CA PHE A 444 -23.89 -4.91 13.65
C PHE A 444 -25.43 -5.00 13.64
N ALA A 445 -26.11 -3.85 13.56
CA ALA A 445 -27.56 -3.78 13.38
C ALA A 445 -27.99 -4.08 11.93
N TRP A 446 -28.85 -5.10 11.76
CA TRP A 446 -29.45 -5.47 10.48
C TRP A 446 -30.97 -5.61 10.60
N TYR A 447 -31.65 -5.34 9.49
CA TYR A 447 -33.09 -5.51 9.32
C TYR A 447 -33.39 -6.82 8.59
N PRO A 448 -34.46 -7.55 8.99
CA PRO A 448 -34.90 -8.76 8.30
C PRO A 448 -35.17 -8.56 6.81
N ALA A 449 -35.16 -9.68 6.09
CA ALA A 449 -35.69 -9.79 4.74
C ALA A 449 -37.23 -9.83 4.77
N PHE A 450 -37.78 -10.45 5.81
CA PHE A 450 -39.21 -10.61 6.04
C PHE A 450 -39.55 -10.13 7.47
N GLY A 451 -40.53 -9.23 7.62
CA GLY A 451 -40.97 -8.71 8.93
C GLY A 451 -40.23 -7.46 9.44
N PHE A 452 -40.62 -6.99 10.64
CA PHE A 452 -40.24 -5.67 11.19
C PHE A 452 -39.16 -5.70 12.30
N ASN A 453 -38.76 -6.87 12.81
CA ASN A 453 -37.94 -7.00 14.02
C ASN A 453 -36.42 -7.07 13.74
N ALA A 454 -35.65 -6.03 14.09
CA ALA A 454 -34.19 -6.00 13.88
C ALA A 454 -33.45 -7.12 14.65
N SER A 455 -32.54 -7.83 14.00
CA SER A 455 -31.81 -8.98 14.58
C SER A 455 -30.39 -9.18 14.01
N ARG A 456 -29.54 -9.93 14.73
CA ARG A 456 -28.10 -10.16 14.46
C ARG A 456 -27.83 -11.66 14.17
N PRO A 457 -26.62 -12.07 13.73
CA PRO A 457 -26.00 -11.69 12.46
C PRO A 457 -25.53 -12.89 11.60
N ALA A 458 -25.94 -13.01 10.33
CA ALA A 458 -25.22 -13.78 9.29
C ALA A 458 -25.62 -13.34 7.85
N ASN A 459 -25.50 -12.03 7.59
CA ASN A 459 -26.45 -11.37 6.67
C ASN A 459 -25.89 -11.08 5.25
N ILE A 460 -24.56 -11.08 5.09
CA ILE A 460 -23.90 -10.81 3.79
C ILE A 460 -24.06 -12.00 2.83
N LEU A 461 -24.04 -13.22 3.36
CA LEU A 461 -24.27 -14.45 2.57
C LEU A 461 -25.75 -14.63 2.24
N PHE A 462 -26.67 -14.23 3.13
CA PHE A 462 -28.09 -14.11 2.78
C PHE A 462 -28.29 -13.13 1.60
N ASN A 463 -27.66 -11.94 1.65
CA ASN A 463 -27.70 -11.00 0.53
C ASN A 463 -27.01 -11.53 -0.74
N LEU A 464 -26.03 -12.44 -0.62
CA LEU A 464 -25.44 -13.12 -1.77
C LEU A 464 -26.42 -14.12 -2.41
N ALA A 465 -27.17 -14.88 -1.61
CA ALA A 465 -28.24 -15.74 -2.11
C ALA A 465 -29.35 -14.92 -2.79
N ALA A 466 -29.78 -13.82 -2.18
CA ALA A 466 -30.74 -12.88 -2.76
C ALA A 466 -30.26 -12.25 -4.08
N LEU A 467 -28.95 -11.91 -4.17
CA LEU A 467 -28.37 -11.42 -5.42
C LEU A 467 -28.39 -12.49 -6.51
N TYR A 468 -28.08 -13.75 -6.18
CA TYR A 468 -28.12 -14.84 -7.14
C TYR A 468 -29.56 -15.13 -7.63
N SER A 469 -30.56 -15.14 -6.76
CA SER A 469 -31.96 -15.33 -7.18
C SER A 469 -32.43 -14.19 -8.09
N GLN A 470 -32.19 -12.93 -7.73
CA GLN A 470 -32.59 -11.79 -8.57
C GLN A 470 -31.82 -11.74 -9.90
N LEU A 471 -30.53 -12.13 -9.92
CA LEU A 471 -29.76 -12.26 -11.17
C LEU A 471 -30.25 -13.40 -12.06
N ALA A 472 -30.80 -14.48 -11.50
CA ALA A 472 -31.40 -15.55 -12.29
C ALA A 472 -32.67 -15.05 -13.01
N CYS A 473 -33.52 -14.28 -12.30
CA CYS A 473 -34.74 -13.71 -12.84
C CYS A 473 -34.47 -12.62 -13.91
N ALA A 474 -33.41 -11.81 -13.73
CA ALA A 474 -33.03 -10.74 -14.67
C ALA A 474 -32.40 -11.24 -16.00
N LEU A 475 -32.09 -12.53 -16.13
CA LEU A 475 -31.56 -13.09 -17.38
C LEU A 475 -32.63 -13.28 -18.44
N ASN A 476 -32.25 -13.16 -19.72
CA ASN A 476 -33.17 -13.40 -20.82
C ASN A 476 -33.53 -14.89 -20.96
N GLN A 477 -34.67 -15.28 -20.38
CA GLN A 477 -35.18 -16.65 -20.39
C GLN A 477 -35.66 -17.14 -21.76
N THR A 478 -35.73 -16.28 -22.78
CA THR A 478 -36.09 -16.73 -24.15
C THR A 478 -35.02 -17.63 -24.76
N THR A 479 -33.74 -17.41 -24.47
CA THR A 479 -32.61 -18.18 -25.03
C THR A 479 -32.24 -19.40 -24.17
N ALA A 480 -31.78 -20.47 -24.82
CA ALA A 480 -31.36 -21.69 -24.12
C ALA A 480 -30.13 -21.46 -23.20
N ASP A 481 -29.23 -20.57 -23.58
CA ASP A 481 -28.08 -20.16 -22.76
C ASP A 481 -28.50 -19.35 -21.53
N GLY A 482 -29.49 -18.45 -21.67
CA GLY A 482 -30.06 -17.69 -20.57
C GLY A 482 -30.72 -18.58 -19.52
N LEU A 483 -31.53 -19.55 -19.94
CA LEU A 483 -32.13 -20.56 -19.06
C LEU A 483 -31.08 -21.40 -18.32
N LYS A 484 -30.02 -21.81 -19.02
CA LYS A 484 -28.90 -22.56 -18.41
C LYS A 484 -28.16 -21.72 -17.36
N GLN A 485 -27.97 -20.43 -17.61
CA GLN A 485 -27.30 -19.53 -16.67
C GLN A 485 -28.20 -19.20 -15.46
N ALA A 486 -29.50 -19.00 -15.66
CA ALA A 486 -30.48 -18.80 -14.58
C ALA A 486 -30.54 -20.03 -13.65
N CYS A 487 -30.62 -21.24 -14.23
CA CYS A 487 -30.54 -22.50 -13.48
C CYS A 487 -29.29 -22.58 -12.60
N ASN A 488 -28.11 -22.18 -13.10
CA ASN A 488 -26.88 -22.18 -12.31
C ASN A 488 -26.94 -21.17 -11.15
N TYR A 489 -27.48 -19.96 -11.37
CA TYR A 489 -27.61 -18.96 -10.30
C TYR A 489 -28.60 -19.40 -9.21
N PHE A 490 -29.72 -20.02 -9.57
CA PHE A 490 -30.64 -20.62 -8.59
C PHE A 490 -29.96 -21.74 -7.77
N CYS A 491 -29.19 -22.64 -8.40
CA CYS A 491 -28.43 -23.67 -7.69
C CYS A 491 -27.35 -23.09 -6.75
N HIS A 492 -26.74 -21.96 -7.12
CA HIS A 492 -25.79 -21.24 -6.27
C HIS A 492 -26.48 -20.51 -5.11
N ALA A 493 -27.65 -19.91 -5.32
CA ALA A 493 -28.45 -19.31 -4.26
C ALA A 493 -28.84 -20.36 -3.20
N ALA A 494 -29.41 -21.49 -3.64
CA ALA A 494 -29.73 -22.63 -2.78
C ALA A 494 -28.49 -23.12 -2.00
N GLY A 495 -27.36 -23.29 -2.70
CA GLY A 495 -26.09 -23.70 -2.10
C GLY A 495 -25.55 -22.75 -1.03
N VAL A 496 -25.70 -21.43 -1.22
CA VAL A 496 -25.29 -20.43 -0.22
C VAL A 496 -26.20 -20.48 1.02
N LEU A 497 -27.51 -20.71 0.87
CA LEU A 497 -28.41 -20.92 2.01
C LEU A 497 -28.11 -22.24 2.76
N SER A 498 -27.77 -23.31 2.03
CA SER A 498 -27.35 -24.58 2.62
C SER A 498 -26.08 -24.44 3.47
N HIS A 499 -25.06 -23.73 2.96
CA HIS A 499 -23.83 -23.41 3.70
C HIS A 499 -24.12 -22.53 4.93
N LEU A 500 -25.03 -21.56 4.79
CA LEU A 500 -25.45 -20.68 5.88
C LEU A 500 -26.07 -21.48 7.04
N ARG A 501 -26.97 -22.43 6.73
CA ARG A 501 -27.60 -23.32 7.72
C ARG A 501 -26.59 -24.27 8.37
N ASN A 502 -25.77 -24.95 7.57
CA ASN A 502 -24.98 -26.08 8.07
C ASN A 502 -23.65 -25.67 8.72
N ASP A 503 -23.01 -24.60 8.24
CA ASP A 503 -21.62 -24.26 8.60
C ASP A 503 -21.47 -22.91 9.34
N ILE A 504 -22.53 -22.10 9.45
CA ILE A 504 -22.43 -20.72 9.99
C ILE A 504 -23.41 -20.45 11.14
N ILE A 505 -24.66 -20.88 11.02
CA ILE A 505 -25.63 -20.76 12.12
C ILE A 505 -25.20 -21.55 13.38
N PRO A 506 -24.59 -22.74 13.32
CA PRO A 506 -24.10 -23.45 14.51
C PRO A 506 -22.99 -22.71 15.28
N ASP A 507 -22.19 -21.89 14.58
CA ASP A 507 -21.14 -21.05 15.19
C ASP A 507 -21.72 -19.78 15.87
N LEU A 508 -23.03 -19.53 15.74
CA LEU A 508 -23.68 -18.33 16.22
C LEU A 508 -24.01 -18.41 17.71
N ARG A 509 -23.43 -17.50 18.51
CA ARG A 509 -23.63 -17.41 19.97
C ARG A 509 -25.00 -16.85 20.39
N SER A 510 -25.87 -16.53 19.44
CA SER A 510 -27.20 -15.96 19.65
C SER A 510 -28.23 -16.73 18.84
N SER A 511 -29.47 -16.80 19.33
CA SER A 511 -30.59 -17.36 18.56
C SER A 511 -30.71 -16.68 17.18
N PRO A 512 -30.86 -17.43 16.08
CA PRO A 512 -30.96 -16.85 14.75
C PRO A 512 -32.24 -15.98 14.60
N PRO A 513 -32.22 -14.99 13.68
CA PRO A 513 -33.42 -14.27 13.25
C PRO A 513 -34.54 -15.19 12.73
N GLU A 514 -35.80 -14.76 12.83
CA GLU A 514 -36.99 -15.52 12.32
C GLU A 514 -36.88 -15.87 10.82
N ASP A 515 -36.32 -14.96 10.02
CA ASP A 515 -36.04 -15.14 8.59
C ASP A 515 -34.77 -15.97 8.29
N MET A 516 -34.09 -16.45 9.33
CA MET A 516 -32.97 -17.40 9.28
C MET A 516 -33.23 -18.68 10.09
N ASP A 517 -34.47 -18.90 10.53
CA ASP A 517 -34.87 -20.17 11.12
C ASP A 517 -34.64 -21.34 10.14
N GLU A 518 -34.42 -22.54 10.68
CA GLU A 518 -34.12 -23.74 9.92
C GLU A 518 -35.23 -24.06 8.90
N MET A 519 -36.50 -23.95 9.28
CA MET A 519 -37.64 -24.23 8.39
C MET A 519 -37.73 -23.19 7.28
N THR A 520 -37.49 -21.91 7.60
CA THR A 520 -37.43 -20.82 6.61
C THR A 520 -36.33 -21.04 5.59
N LEU A 521 -35.11 -21.35 6.03
CA LEU A 521 -33.97 -21.56 5.13
C LEU A 521 -34.11 -22.86 4.30
N GLN A 522 -34.67 -23.93 4.87
CA GLN A 522 -34.99 -25.15 4.11
C GLN A 522 -36.06 -24.89 3.04
N SER A 523 -37.14 -24.17 3.36
CA SER A 523 -38.18 -23.81 2.38
C SER A 523 -37.61 -22.97 1.23
N LEU A 524 -36.82 -21.95 1.53
CA LEU A 524 -36.14 -21.11 0.52
C LEU A 524 -35.14 -21.90 -0.32
N GLU A 525 -34.41 -22.86 0.26
CA GLU A 525 -33.52 -23.76 -0.49
C GLU A 525 -34.33 -24.60 -1.51
N GLN A 526 -35.45 -25.20 -1.10
CA GLN A 526 -36.31 -25.97 -2.00
C GLN A 526 -36.99 -25.11 -3.07
N LEU A 527 -37.45 -23.90 -2.73
CA LEU A 527 -38.03 -22.94 -3.68
C LEU A 527 -37.06 -22.59 -4.82
N LEU A 528 -35.81 -22.28 -4.46
CA LEU A 528 -34.77 -21.96 -5.43
C LEU A 528 -34.40 -23.18 -6.30
N LEU A 529 -34.39 -24.39 -5.72
CA LEU A 529 -34.21 -25.62 -6.50
C LEU A 529 -35.40 -25.89 -7.44
N ALA A 530 -36.64 -25.61 -7.01
CA ALA A 530 -37.83 -25.70 -7.86
C ALA A 530 -37.72 -24.77 -9.08
N GLN A 531 -37.37 -23.50 -8.86
CA GLN A 531 -37.15 -22.49 -9.91
C GLN A 531 -35.99 -22.87 -10.85
N GLY A 532 -34.88 -23.40 -10.33
CA GLY A 532 -33.77 -23.90 -11.14
C GLY A 532 -34.16 -25.11 -12.01
N GLN A 533 -34.88 -26.07 -11.44
CA GLN A 533 -35.39 -27.24 -12.15
C GLN A 533 -36.44 -26.85 -13.21
N GLU A 534 -37.25 -25.82 -12.93
CA GLU A 534 -38.20 -25.22 -13.87
C GLU A 534 -37.47 -24.63 -15.09
N CYS A 535 -36.39 -23.85 -14.90
CA CYS A 535 -35.58 -23.36 -16.02
C CYS A 535 -35.02 -24.52 -16.87
N PHE A 536 -34.63 -25.64 -16.25
CA PHE A 536 -34.16 -26.82 -16.97
C PHE A 536 -35.30 -27.52 -17.74
N TRP A 537 -36.50 -27.61 -17.15
CA TRP A 537 -37.69 -28.12 -17.82
C TRP A 537 -38.09 -27.26 -19.03
N GLN A 538 -38.13 -25.94 -18.88
CA GLN A 538 -38.40 -25.01 -19.98
C GLN A 538 -37.38 -25.18 -21.13
N LYS A 539 -36.09 -25.38 -20.79
CA LYS A 539 -35.05 -25.69 -21.78
C LYS A 539 -35.31 -27.02 -22.47
N ALA A 540 -35.68 -28.07 -21.73
CA ALA A 540 -36.02 -29.39 -22.29
C ALA A 540 -37.21 -29.34 -23.27
N VAL A 541 -38.22 -28.51 -23.00
CA VAL A 541 -39.34 -28.24 -23.91
C VAL A 541 -38.86 -27.52 -25.18
N LYS A 542 -38.03 -26.48 -25.05
CA LYS A 542 -37.50 -25.71 -26.20
C LYS A 542 -36.54 -26.52 -27.08
N ASP A 543 -35.76 -27.42 -26.48
CA ASP A 543 -34.84 -28.32 -27.19
C ASP A 543 -35.57 -29.48 -27.90
N GLY A 544 -36.90 -29.62 -27.71
CA GLY A 544 -37.68 -30.70 -28.33
C GLY A 544 -37.34 -32.10 -27.80
N LEU A 545 -37.03 -32.23 -26.50
CA LEU A 545 -36.78 -33.55 -25.90
C LEU A 545 -38.06 -34.41 -25.88
N LYS A 546 -37.90 -35.73 -25.83
CA LYS A 546 -39.03 -36.68 -25.76
C LYS A 546 -39.95 -36.37 -24.58
N ASP A 547 -41.26 -36.48 -24.78
CA ASP A 547 -42.27 -36.13 -23.78
C ASP A 547 -42.13 -36.90 -22.46
N VAL A 548 -41.67 -38.16 -22.46
CA VAL A 548 -41.29 -38.88 -21.23
C VAL A 548 -40.26 -38.11 -20.40
N SER A 549 -39.21 -37.61 -21.03
CA SER A 549 -38.15 -36.88 -20.34
C SER A 549 -38.69 -35.55 -19.81
N ILE A 550 -39.55 -34.87 -20.58
CA ILE A 550 -40.20 -33.62 -20.16
C ILE A 550 -41.16 -33.89 -18.97
N ALA A 551 -41.92 -34.99 -19.00
CA ALA A 551 -42.82 -35.40 -17.91
C ALA A 551 -42.06 -35.73 -16.62
N ARG A 552 -40.95 -36.46 -16.71
CA ARG A 552 -40.08 -36.80 -15.57
C ARG A 552 -39.42 -35.56 -14.93
N LEU A 553 -39.10 -34.56 -15.74
CA LEU A 553 -38.59 -33.26 -15.27
C LEU A 553 -39.70 -32.45 -14.59
N ALA A 554 -40.89 -32.35 -15.20
CA ALA A 554 -42.05 -31.64 -14.63
C ALA A 554 -42.51 -32.24 -13.30
N ALA A 555 -42.55 -33.58 -13.19
CA ALA A 555 -42.89 -34.27 -11.95
C ALA A 555 -41.94 -33.86 -10.80
N LYS A 556 -40.64 -33.70 -11.07
CA LYS A 556 -39.69 -33.27 -10.05
C LYS A 556 -39.76 -31.77 -9.73
N VAL A 557 -40.20 -30.91 -10.66
CA VAL A 557 -40.54 -29.50 -10.38
C VAL A 557 -41.72 -29.43 -9.40
N SER A 558 -42.77 -30.22 -9.65
CA SER A 558 -43.94 -30.34 -8.75
C SER A 558 -43.54 -30.82 -7.36
N ASP A 559 -42.76 -31.90 -7.24
CA ASP A 559 -42.26 -32.38 -5.95
C ASP A 559 -41.51 -31.24 -5.19
N PHE A 560 -40.59 -30.51 -5.84
CA PHE A 560 -39.84 -29.42 -5.18
C PHE A 560 -40.71 -28.23 -4.72
N TYR A 561 -41.72 -27.80 -5.51
CA TYR A 561 -42.65 -26.76 -5.07
C TYR A 561 -43.57 -27.24 -3.94
N GLY A 562 -43.91 -28.54 -3.90
CA GLY A 562 -44.63 -29.17 -2.79
C GLY A 562 -43.79 -29.19 -1.51
N ASP A 563 -42.57 -29.72 -1.59
CA ASP A 563 -41.60 -29.74 -0.48
C ASP A 563 -41.37 -28.33 0.09
N ALA A 564 -41.22 -27.32 -0.77
CA ALA A 564 -41.06 -25.92 -0.37
C ALA A 564 -42.28 -25.36 0.38
N GLY A 565 -43.49 -25.67 -0.09
CA GLY A 565 -44.76 -25.24 0.52
C GLY A 565 -45.01 -25.88 1.89
N ASP A 566 -44.78 -27.19 2.02
CA ASP A 566 -44.93 -27.94 3.29
C ASP A 566 -43.94 -27.50 4.38
N LEU A 567 -42.80 -26.93 3.98
CA LEU A 567 -41.84 -26.28 4.87
C LEU A 567 -42.22 -24.82 5.15
N ALA A 568 -42.76 -24.10 4.15
CA ALA A 568 -43.20 -22.72 4.31
C ALA A 568 -44.36 -22.58 5.32
N VAL A 569 -45.31 -23.51 5.33
CA VAL A 569 -46.42 -23.55 6.31
C VAL A 569 -45.92 -23.69 7.77
N LYS A 570 -44.70 -24.20 7.97
CA LYS A 570 -44.06 -24.35 9.30
C LYS A 570 -43.17 -23.15 9.66
N SER A 571 -42.94 -22.22 8.73
CA SER A 571 -42.16 -21.00 8.95
C SER A 571 -43.06 -19.85 9.39
N ASN A 572 -42.61 -19.07 10.37
CA ASN A 572 -43.28 -17.83 10.79
C ASN A 572 -42.90 -16.61 9.92
N ALA A 573 -41.93 -16.76 9.00
CA ALA A 573 -41.35 -15.65 8.24
C ALA A 573 -41.83 -15.57 6.78
N ILE A 574 -42.32 -16.69 6.20
CA ILE A 574 -42.78 -16.73 4.80
C ILE A 574 -44.23 -16.26 4.73
N SER A 575 -44.55 -15.43 3.72
CA SER A 575 -45.91 -14.89 3.56
C SER A 575 -46.90 -15.95 3.08
N THR A 576 -48.18 -15.78 3.44
CA THR A 576 -49.26 -16.65 2.96
C THR A 576 -49.38 -16.61 1.43
N GLU A 577 -49.10 -15.46 0.81
CA GLU A 577 -49.10 -15.29 -0.66
C GLU A 577 -48.10 -16.23 -1.33
N TRP A 578 -46.88 -16.35 -0.78
CA TRP A 578 -45.86 -17.27 -1.28
C TRP A 578 -46.28 -18.74 -1.12
N ILE A 579 -46.93 -19.10 0.00
CA ILE A 579 -47.46 -20.45 0.23
C ILE A 579 -48.51 -20.82 -0.83
N HIS A 580 -49.47 -19.93 -1.08
CA HIS A 580 -50.51 -20.15 -2.10
C HIS A 580 -49.92 -20.22 -3.52
N HIS A 581 -48.89 -19.41 -3.83
CA HIS A 581 -48.23 -19.44 -5.13
C HIS A 581 -47.39 -20.72 -5.36
N MET A 582 -46.65 -21.19 -4.35
CA MET A 582 -45.97 -22.50 -4.42
C MET A 582 -46.96 -23.64 -4.62
N THR A 583 -48.08 -23.61 -3.91
CA THR A 583 -49.17 -24.61 -4.04
C THR A 583 -49.75 -24.62 -5.45
N ALA A 584 -50.01 -23.44 -6.03
CA ALA A 584 -50.48 -23.30 -7.40
C ALA A 584 -49.47 -23.83 -8.44
N LYS A 585 -48.17 -23.50 -8.29
CA LYS A 585 -47.11 -24.00 -9.18
C LYS A 585 -46.91 -25.52 -9.04
N ASN A 586 -46.99 -26.07 -7.84
CA ASN A 586 -46.97 -27.53 -7.62
C ASN A 586 -48.06 -28.21 -8.48
N HIS A 587 -49.32 -27.77 -8.33
CA HIS A 587 -50.44 -28.30 -9.12
C HIS A 587 -50.31 -28.05 -10.64
N HIS A 588 -49.77 -26.91 -11.06
CA HIS A 588 -49.45 -26.62 -12.46
C HIS A 588 -48.47 -27.65 -13.04
N PHE A 589 -47.34 -27.89 -12.38
CA PHE A 589 -46.32 -28.82 -12.86
C PHE A 589 -46.75 -30.29 -12.73
N ALA A 590 -47.57 -30.64 -11.75
CA ALA A 590 -48.22 -31.94 -11.67
C ALA A 590 -49.11 -32.20 -12.90
N ALA A 591 -49.94 -31.22 -13.28
CA ALA A 591 -50.76 -31.31 -14.49
C ALA A 591 -49.91 -31.36 -15.77
N ALA A 592 -48.86 -30.54 -15.88
CA ALA A 592 -47.94 -30.55 -17.01
C ALA A 592 -47.21 -31.90 -17.17
N ALA A 593 -46.87 -32.56 -16.05
CA ALA A 593 -46.28 -33.90 -16.05
C ALA A 593 -47.26 -34.96 -16.58
N GLN A 594 -48.51 -34.97 -16.10
CA GLN A 594 -49.53 -35.91 -16.58
C GLN A 594 -49.87 -35.67 -18.06
N PHE A 595 -49.97 -34.40 -18.49
CA PHE A 595 -50.20 -34.03 -19.89
C PHE A 595 -49.08 -34.55 -20.80
N ARG A 596 -47.82 -34.28 -20.47
CA ARG A 596 -46.68 -34.80 -21.25
C ARG A 596 -46.60 -36.33 -21.23
N GLN A 597 -46.95 -36.96 -20.10
CA GLN A 597 -47.02 -38.42 -20.03
C GLN A 597 -48.17 -39.03 -20.86
N SER A 598 -49.27 -38.29 -21.08
CA SER A 598 -50.36 -38.73 -21.96
C SER A 598 -49.95 -38.75 -23.44
N LEU A 599 -49.12 -37.78 -23.89
CA LEU A 599 -48.56 -37.76 -25.25
C LEU A 599 -47.63 -38.95 -25.52
N ASP A 600 -46.85 -39.39 -24.53
CA ASP A 600 -46.08 -40.64 -24.62
C ASP A 600 -46.97 -41.89 -24.63
N CYS A 601 -48.11 -41.88 -23.92
CA CYS A 601 -49.09 -42.97 -24.01
C CYS A 601 -49.71 -43.04 -25.42
N LEU A 602 -50.01 -41.88 -26.04
CA LEU A 602 -50.47 -41.78 -27.42
C LEU A 602 -49.43 -42.31 -28.42
N GLU A 603 -48.15 -41.92 -28.30
CA GLU A 603 -47.05 -42.45 -29.14
C GLU A 603 -46.96 -43.99 -29.03
N LYS A 604 -47.14 -44.53 -27.82
CA LYS A 604 -47.13 -45.96 -27.52
C LYS A 604 -48.47 -46.68 -27.72
N ARG A 605 -49.49 -46.00 -28.26
CA ARG A 605 -50.84 -46.55 -28.54
C ARG A 605 -51.56 -47.11 -27.30
N LYS A 606 -51.33 -46.50 -26.13
CA LYS A 606 -51.95 -46.83 -24.83
C LYS A 606 -53.14 -45.91 -24.55
N TYR A 607 -54.17 -45.97 -25.41
CA TYR A 607 -55.28 -45.02 -25.42
C TYR A 607 -56.09 -44.97 -24.10
N GLY A 608 -56.26 -46.11 -23.42
CA GLY A 608 -56.88 -46.15 -22.09
C GLY A 608 -56.08 -45.37 -21.03
N GLU A 609 -54.75 -45.56 -21.00
CA GLU A 609 -53.86 -44.81 -20.10
C GLU A 609 -53.81 -43.32 -20.45
N GLU A 610 -53.84 -42.96 -21.74
CA GLU A 610 -53.89 -41.57 -22.21
C GLU A 610 -55.11 -40.82 -21.64
N VAL A 611 -56.32 -41.38 -21.76
CA VAL A 611 -57.55 -40.80 -21.19
C VAL A 611 -57.45 -40.67 -19.66
N ALA A 612 -56.95 -41.69 -18.97
CA ALA A 612 -56.78 -41.66 -17.52
C ALA A 612 -55.79 -40.57 -17.05
N ARG A 613 -54.68 -40.37 -17.79
CA ARG A 613 -53.69 -39.30 -17.55
C ARG A 613 -54.28 -37.92 -17.76
N LEU A 614 -55.03 -37.72 -18.85
CA LEU A 614 -55.65 -36.43 -19.18
C LEU A 614 -56.72 -36.04 -18.16
N ARG A 615 -57.52 -37.00 -17.68
CA ARG A 615 -58.46 -36.79 -16.56
C ARG A 615 -57.74 -36.40 -15.27
N ASP A 616 -56.63 -37.06 -14.92
CA ASP A 616 -55.84 -36.68 -13.73
C ASP A 616 -55.19 -35.30 -13.88
N GLY A 617 -54.64 -35.00 -15.07
CA GLY A 617 -54.11 -33.68 -15.39
C GLY A 617 -55.15 -32.58 -15.23
N LEU A 618 -56.38 -32.80 -15.73
CA LEU A 618 -57.49 -31.84 -15.59
C LEU A 618 -57.87 -31.60 -14.12
N ASN A 619 -57.87 -32.65 -13.30
CA ASN A 619 -58.08 -32.53 -11.86
C ASN A 619 -56.99 -31.67 -11.22
N CYS A 620 -55.71 -31.94 -11.51
CA CYS A 620 -54.59 -31.14 -11.00
C CYS A 620 -54.70 -29.65 -11.41
N VAL A 621 -55.09 -29.32 -12.64
CA VAL A 621 -55.30 -27.91 -13.03
C VAL A 621 -56.47 -27.28 -12.27
N ASN A 622 -57.56 -28.02 -12.03
CA ASN A 622 -58.69 -27.51 -11.26
C ASN A 622 -58.34 -27.25 -9.79
N GLU A 623 -57.48 -28.07 -9.18
CA GLU A 623 -56.93 -27.81 -7.83
C GLU A 623 -56.08 -26.54 -7.83
N GLY A 624 -55.13 -26.39 -8.77
CA GLY A 624 -54.31 -25.17 -8.89
C GLY A 624 -55.12 -23.89 -9.16
N LEU A 625 -56.27 -24.00 -9.81
CA LEU A 625 -57.20 -22.88 -10.03
C LEU A 625 -58.00 -22.48 -8.79
N LYS A 626 -58.05 -23.28 -7.71
CA LYS A 626 -58.67 -22.84 -6.44
C LYS A 626 -57.91 -21.67 -5.81
N GLU A 627 -56.61 -21.62 -6.04
CA GLU A 627 -55.71 -20.59 -5.53
C GLU A 627 -55.73 -19.28 -6.35
N SER A 628 -56.60 -19.15 -7.36
CA SER A 628 -56.64 -18.03 -8.32
C SER A 628 -56.77 -16.63 -7.72
N ARG A 629 -57.11 -16.50 -6.43
CA ARG A 629 -57.16 -15.23 -5.70
C ARG A 629 -55.78 -14.67 -5.36
N TRP A 630 -54.79 -15.54 -5.15
CA TRP A 630 -53.46 -15.19 -4.64
C TRP A 630 -52.37 -15.23 -5.72
N ILE A 631 -52.71 -15.73 -6.91
CA ILE A 631 -51.80 -15.87 -8.05
C ILE A 631 -51.92 -14.65 -8.95
N ASN A 632 -50.79 -14.18 -9.48
CA ASN A 632 -50.76 -13.15 -10.51
C ASN A 632 -51.45 -13.61 -11.82
N ARG A 633 -51.95 -12.63 -12.57
CA ARG A 633 -52.71 -12.80 -13.82
C ARG A 633 -51.95 -13.57 -14.91
N THR A 634 -50.61 -13.61 -14.85
CA THR A 634 -49.76 -14.34 -15.78
C THR A 634 -49.82 -15.85 -15.55
N VAL A 635 -49.41 -16.36 -14.38
CA VAL A 635 -49.53 -17.80 -14.05
C VAL A 635 -51.00 -18.26 -14.07
N LEU A 636 -51.97 -17.41 -13.73
CA LEU A 636 -53.39 -17.70 -13.92
C LEU A 636 -53.75 -17.88 -15.41
N GLY A 637 -53.14 -17.10 -16.31
CA GLY A 637 -53.26 -17.27 -17.76
C GLY A 637 -52.69 -18.60 -18.24
N ASP A 638 -51.51 -19.00 -17.77
CA ASP A 638 -50.88 -20.29 -18.13
C ASP A 638 -51.67 -21.49 -17.61
N LEU A 639 -52.20 -21.44 -16.38
CA LEU A 639 -53.11 -22.46 -15.84
C LEU A 639 -54.37 -22.62 -16.70
N ASN A 640 -54.98 -21.51 -17.12
CA ASN A 640 -56.16 -21.56 -17.99
C ASN A 640 -55.83 -22.03 -19.41
N GLY A 641 -54.65 -21.68 -19.95
CA GLY A 641 -54.18 -22.20 -21.24
C GLY A 641 -53.87 -23.70 -21.19
N LEU A 642 -53.25 -24.18 -20.11
CA LEU A 642 -53.00 -25.60 -19.89
C LEU A 642 -54.33 -26.37 -19.75
N LYS A 643 -55.29 -25.82 -18.99
CA LYS A 643 -56.66 -26.35 -18.89
C LYS A 643 -57.30 -26.51 -20.27
N GLY A 644 -57.23 -25.46 -21.10
CA GLY A 644 -57.78 -25.48 -22.46
C GLY A 644 -57.23 -26.63 -23.30
N ARG A 645 -55.90 -26.78 -23.35
CA ARG A 645 -55.24 -27.87 -24.10
C ARG A 645 -55.58 -29.26 -23.55
N VAL A 646 -55.49 -29.45 -22.23
CA VAL A 646 -55.83 -30.73 -21.59
C VAL A 646 -57.28 -31.12 -21.86
N MET A 647 -58.22 -30.17 -21.85
CA MET A 647 -59.63 -30.43 -22.18
C MET A 647 -59.87 -30.75 -23.67
N GLU A 648 -59.15 -30.11 -24.58
CA GLU A 648 -59.24 -30.37 -26.03
C GLU A 648 -58.70 -31.78 -26.36
N ASP A 649 -57.50 -32.11 -25.87
CA ASP A 649 -56.89 -33.43 -26.06
C ASP A 649 -57.68 -34.53 -25.34
N LEU A 650 -58.24 -34.27 -24.14
CA LEU A 650 -59.11 -35.22 -23.45
C LEU A 650 -60.36 -35.54 -24.27
N LYS A 651 -61.05 -34.51 -24.78
CA LYS A 651 -62.26 -34.68 -25.60
C LYS A 651 -61.97 -35.45 -26.89
N ARG A 652 -60.78 -35.25 -27.47
CA ARG A 652 -60.30 -36.00 -28.63
C ARG A 652 -59.99 -37.46 -28.25
N ALA A 653 -59.20 -37.70 -27.21
CA ALA A 653 -58.80 -39.04 -26.77
C ALA A 653 -60.00 -39.89 -26.31
N GLU A 654 -60.96 -39.31 -25.59
CA GLU A 654 -62.21 -39.97 -25.21
C GLU A 654 -63.02 -40.36 -26.46
N LYS A 655 -63.21 -39.45 -27.42
CA LYS A 655 -63.93 -39.74 -28.66
C LYS A 655 -63.23 -40.82 -29.51
N ASP A 656 -61.91 -40.74 -29.66
CA ASP A 656 -61.12 -41.72 -30.41
C ASP A 656 -61.17 -43.09 -29.71
N ASN A 657 -61.12 -43.14 -28.38
CA ASN A 657 -61.20 -44.38 -27.62
C ASN A 657 -62.62 -44.99 -27.62
N ASP A 658 -63.67 -44.19 -27.43
CA ASP A 658 -65.05 -44.66 -27.36
C ASP A 658 -65.61 -45.12 -28.73
N VAL A 659 -65.01 -44.67 -29.84
CA VAL A 659 -65.46 -44.99 -31.21
C VAL A 659 -64.53 -45.96 -31.95
N ILE A 660 -63.21 -45.89 -31.73
CA ILE A 660 -62.21 -46.61 -32.55
C ILE A 660 -61.47 -47.68 -31.74
N TYR A 661 -60.90 -47.32 -30.58
CA TYR A 661 -59.92 -48.18 -29.90
C TYR A 661 -60.48 -49.05 -28.77
N LEU A 662 -61.62 -48.67 -28.18
CA LEU A 662 -62.36 -49.37 -27.12
C LEU A 662 -61.47 -49.92 -25.99
N SER A 663 -60.39 -49.20 -25.66
CA SER A 663 -59.44 -49.63 -24.62
C SER A 663 -59.99 -49.28 -23.23
N PRO A 664 -59.94 -50.20 -22.25
CA PRO A 664 -60.40 -49.91 -20.90
C PRO A 664 -59.54 -48.81 -20.26
N VAL A 665 -60.21 -47.82 -19.65
CA VAL A 665 -59.55 -46.70 -18.96
C VAL A 665 -59.20 -47.15 -17.53
N PRO A 666 -57.92 -47.30 -17.15
CA PRO A 666 -57.54 -47.76 -15.83
C PRO A 666 -57.82 -46.68 -14.76
N PRO A 667 -58.16 -47.07 -13.52
CA PRO A 667 -58.26 -46.15 -12.40
C PRO A 667 -56.89 -45.56 -12.04
N LYS A 668 -56.89 -44.39 -11.38
CA LYS A 668 -55.66 -43.67 -11.01
C LYS A 668 -54.66 -44.53 -10.20
N SER A 669 -55.15 -45.48 -9.40
CA SER A 669 -54.35 -46.42 -8.61
C SER A 669 -53.55 -47.43 -9.44
N GLU A 670 -53.99 -47.75 -10.66
CA GLU A 670 -53.32 -48.70 -11.56
C GLU A 670 -52.34 -48.00 -12.52
N LEU A 671 -52.36 -46.66 -12.58
CA LEU A 671 -51.42 -45.88 -13.37
C LEU A 671 -50.01 -45.93 -12.73
N LYS A 672 -49.02 -46.40 -13.50
CA LYS A 672 -47.61 -46.33 -13.10
C LYS A 672 -47.24 -44.89 -12.69
N THR A 673 -46.62 -44.70 -11.52
CA THR A 673 -46.08 -43.38 -11.13
C THR A 673 -45.06 -42.88 -12.15
N ILE A 674 -45.09 -41.58 -12.46
CA ILE A 674 -44.07 -40.95 -13.32
C ILE A 674 -42.73 -40.99 -12.57
N ASP A 675 -41.67 -41.43 -13.27
CA ASP A 675 -40.32 -41.45 -12.68
C ASP A 675 -39.84 -39.99 -12.48
N ARG A 676 -39.00 -39.72 -11.48
CA ARG A 676 -38.47 -38.36 -11.22
C ARG A 676 -37.08 -38.18 -11.79
N ALA A 677 -36.82 -37.03 -12.42
CA ALA A 677 -35.48 -36.67 -12.89
C ALA A 677 -35.03 -35.33 -12.28
N SER A 678 -34.11 -35.36 -11.30
CA SER A 678 -33.50 -34.14 -10.77
C SER A 678 -32.25 -33.77 -11.58
N MET A 679 -32.19 -32.54 -12.07
CA MET A 679 -31.04 -31.99 -12.81
C MET A 679 -30.35 -30.86 -12.05
N VAL A 680 -30.95 -30.42 -10.94
CA VAL A 680 -30.41 -29.43 -10.01
C VAL A 680 -29.91 -30.07 -8.72
N ALA A 681 -28.98 -29.39 -8.06
CA ALA A 681 -28.49 -29.71 -6.73
C ALA A 681 -28.02 -28.43 -6.03
N SER A 682 -28.22 -28.38 -4.71
CA SER A 682 -27.72 -27.28 -3.87
C SER A 682 -26.19 -27.29 -3.88
N LYS A 683 -25.55 -26.27 -4.48
CA LYS A 683 -24.09 -26.22 -4.62
C LYS A 683 -23.53 -24.82 -4.42
N ALA A 684 -22.96 -24.61 -3.23
CA ALA A 684 -22.24 -23.41 -2.88
C ALA A 684 -21.07 -23.14 -3.85
N PRO A 685 -20.85 -21.88 -4.28
CA PRO A 685 -19.67 -21.52 -5.05
C PRO A 685 -18.38 -21.75 -4.24
N SER A 686 -17.29 -22.18 -4.89
CA SER A 686 -16.02 -22.45 -4.20
C SER A 686 -15.42 -21.21 -3.54
N GLN A 687 -15.76 -20.01 -4.04
CA GLN A 687 -15.35 -18.73 -3.46
C GLN A 687 -16.00 -18.44 -2.09
N VAL A 688 -17.06 -19.16 -1.73
CA VAL A 688 -17.73 -19.08 -0.43
C VAL A 688 -17.16 -20.15 0.51
N THR A 689 -17.09 -21.40 0.05
CA THR A 689 -16.63 -22.54 0.88
C THR A 689 -15.13 -22.45 1.20
N ASP A 690 -14.29 -22.17 0.20
CA ASP A 690 -12.83 -22.10 0.32
C ASP A 690 -12.30 -20.66 0.15
N ALA A 691 -12.96 -19.74 0.85
CA ALA A 691 -12.64 -18.32 0.79
C ALA A 691 -11.19 -17.97 1.25
N ILE A 692 -10.58 -18.81 2.09
CA ILE A 692 -9.26 -18.56 2.69
C ILE A 692 -8.13 -18.91 1.71
N SER A 693 -8.21 -20.02 0.96
CA SER A 693 -7.16 -20.37 -0.01
C SER A 693 -7.10 -19.38 -1.19
N MET A 694 -8.23 -18.73 -1.49
CA MET A 694 -8.38 -17.77 -2.59
C MET A 694 -7.94 -16.34 -2.20
N LEU A 695 -7.59 -16.10 -0.93
CA LEU A 695 -6.94 -14.88 -0.45
C LEU A 695 -5.41 -15.02 -0.58
N GLY A 696 -4.77 -14.07 -1.25
CA GLY A 696 -3.32 -14.14 -1.44
C GLY A 696 -2.75 -13.00 -2.27
N SER A 697 -1.42 -12.94 -2.40
CA SER A 697 -0.73 -11.83 -3.09
C SER A 697 -1.18 -11.61 -4.54
N ASN A 698 -1.63 -12.69 -5.20
CA ASN A 698 -2.23 -12.71 -6.54
C ASN A 698 -3.63 -13.37 -6.55
N GLY A 699 -4.29 -13.49 -5.39
CA GLY A 699 -5.59 -14.19 -5.26
C GLY A 699 -6.74 -13.40 -5.89
N PRO A 700 -7.77 -14.06 -6.46
CA PRO A 700 -8.91 -13.38 -7.08
C PRO A 700 -9.79 -12.60 -6.08
N LEU A 701 -9.69 -12.90 -4.78
CA LEU A 701 -10.36 -12.18 -3.69
C LEU A 701 -9.47 -11.11 -3.02
N GLY A 702 -8.31 -10.81 -3.63
CA GLY A 702 -7.34 -9.83 -3.13
C GLY A 702 -6.41 -10.37 -2.05
N GLN A 703 -5.69 -9.46 -1.40
CA GLN A 703 -4.71 -9.77 -0.36
C GLN A 703 -5.39 -9.83 1.01
N PRO A 704 -4.99 -10.75 1.90
CA PRO A 704 -5.51 -10.79 3.27
C PRO A 704 -5.14 -9.52 4.04
N LEU A 705 -6.15 -8.83 4.58
CA LEU A 705 -5.97 -7.61 5.38
C LEU A 705 -5.28 -7.93 6.72
N PHE A 706 -4.50 -6.99 7.26
CA PHE A 706 -3.76 -7.15 8.51
C PHE A 706 -2.83 -8.39 8.53
N ALA A 707 -2.39 -8.87 7.37
CA ALA A 707 -1.47 -10.01 7.27
C ALA A 707 -0.14 -9.76 8.01
N LYS A 708 0.29 -8.48 8.10
CA LYS A 708 1.49 -8.04 8.83
C LYS A 708 1.24 -7.71 10.31
N LEU A 709 0.00 -7.78 10.78
CA LEU A 709 -0.33 -7.60 12.19
C LEU A 709 0.08 -8.88 12.91
N VAL A 710 1.07 -8.75 13.80
CA VAL A 710 1.67 -9.85 14.58
C VAL A 710 1.31 -9.64 16.05
N PRO A 711 0.91 -10.69 16.81
CA PRO A 711 0.55 -10.55 18.23
C PRO A 711 1.67 -9.94 19.08
N TYR A 712 1.30 -9.14 20.08
CA TYR A 712 2.26 -8.46 20.96
C TYR A 712 3.26 -9.41 21.65
N ALA A 713 2.83 -10.61 22.02
CA ALA A 713 3.67 -11.64 22.61
C ALA A 713 4.90 -12.01 21.75
N VAL A 714 4.78 -11.93 20.42
CA VAL A 714 5.87 -12.20 19.48
C VAL A 714 6.92 -11.09 19.48
N HIS A 715 6.51 -9.84 19.64
CA HIS A 715 7.44 -8.70 19.77
C HIS A 715 8.17 -8.73 21.11
N ILE A 716 7.47 -9.07 22.20
CA ILE A 716 8.10 -9.34 23.50
C ILE A 716 9.12 -10.47 23.36
N ALA A 717 8.73 -11.59 22.74
CA ALA A 717 9.62 -12.74 22.53
C ALA A 717 10.88 -12.38 21.72
N ALA A 718 10.73 -11.63 20.62
CA ALA A 718 11.86 -11.14 19.83
C ALA A 718 12.77 -10.18 20.62
N SER A 719 12.21 -9.32 21.47
CA SER A 719 12.98 -8.41 22.33
C SER A 719 13.74 -9.16 23.43
N ILE A 720 13.11 -10.13 24.09
CA ILE A 720 13.75 -11.00 25.09
C ILE A 720 14.91 -11.78 24.46
N TYR A 721 14.70 -12.35 23.27
CA TYR A 721 15.75 -13.05 22.55
C TYR A 721 16.93 -12.12 22.19
N SER A 722 16.66 -10.93 21.64
CA SER A 722 17.72 -9.98 21.29
C SER A 722 18.55 -9.58 22.51
N ASP A 723 17.91 -9.30 23.65
CA ASP A 723 18.59 -8.97 24.90
C ASP A 723 19.47 -10.14 25.39
N ARG A 724 18.95 -11.37 25.41
CA ARG A 724 19.74 -12.57 25.78
C ARG A 724 20.93 -12.79 24.83
N ARG A 725 20.73 -12.70 23.52
CA ARG A 725 21.79 -12.80 22.50
C ARG A 725 22.83 -11.70 22.71
N ASP A 726 22.41 -10.47 22.93
CA ASP A 726 23.30 -9.33 23.04
C ASP A 726 24.11 -9.36 24.34
N ARG A 727 23.56 -9.87 25.46
CA ARG A 727 24.32 -10.17 26.69
C ARG A 727 25.33 -11.30 26.46
N LEU A 728 24.90 -12.42 25.86
CA LEU A 728 25.81 -13.55 25.56
C LEU A 728 26.98 -13.09 24.68
N VAL A 729 26.70 -12.39 23.57
CA VAL A 729 27.73 -11.98 22.61
C VAL A 729 28.61 -10.85 23.15
N ASN A 730 28.03 -9.79 23.74
CA ASN A 730 28.83 -8.63 24.15
C ASN A 730 29.47 -8.82 25.54
N GLU A 731 28.72 -9.24 26.54
CA GLU A 731 29.23 -9.34 27.92
C GLU A 731 30.07 -10.60 28.13
N THR A 732 29.62 -11.75 27.62
CA THR A 732 30.31 -13.03 27.81
C THR A 732 31.41 -13.23 26.77
N LEU A 733 31.07 -13.33 25.48
CA LEU A 733 32.05 -13.73 24.44
C LEU A 733 33.06 -12.61 24.12
N ILE A 734 32.58 -11.40 23.80
CA ILE A 734 33.46 -10.27 23.46
C ILE A 734 34.17 -9.73 24.71
N GLY A 735 33.48 -9.60 25.83
CA GLY A 735 34.05 -9.17 27.11
C GLY A 735 35.24 -10.03 27.57
N GLU A 736 35.17 -11.36 27.42
CA GLU A 736 36.33 -12.21 27.69
C GLU A 736 37.51 -11.98 26.73
N LEU A 737 37.25 -11.83 25.43
CA LEU A 737 38.30 -11.57 24.43
C LEU A 737 39.01 -10.23 24.65
N GLU A 738 38.27 -9.19 25.05
CA GLU A 738 38.81 -7.87 25.40
C GLU A 738 39.60 -7.97 26.72
N SER A 739 39.03 -8.55 27.79
CA SER A 739 39.71 -8.75 29.08
C SER A 739 41.01 -9.56 28.98
N MET A 740 41.04 -10.61 28.13
CA MET A 740 42.27 -11.36 27.88
C MET A 740 43.34 -10.51 27.20
N THR A 741 42.93 -9.62 26.29
CA THR A 741 43.86 -8.74 25.57
C THR A 741 44.44 -7.66 26.48
N ASP A 742 43.66 -7.11 27.41
CA ASP A 742 44.15 -6.16 28.40
C ASP A 742 45.15 -6.82 29.37
N LYS A 743 44.85 -8.01 29.90
CA LYS A 743 45.80 -8.79 30.72
C LYS A 743 47.13 -9.06 30.02
N LEU A 744 47.11 -9.27 28.70
CA LEU A 744 48.32 -9.49 27.90
C LEU A 744 49.13 -8.20 27.73
N ARG A 745 48.48 -7.04 27.63
CA ARG A 745 49.13 -5.72 27.57
C ARG A 745 49.69 -5.28 28.92
N ASP A 746 48.96 -5.52 30.01
CA ASP A 746 49.44 -5.28 31.37
C ASP A 746 50.71 -6.10 31.64
N LEU A 747 50.74 -7.37 31.18
CA LEU A 747 51.93 -8.20 31.24
C LEU A 747 53.10 -7.58 30.47
N LEU A 748 52.92 -7.19 29.20
CA LEU A 748 53.98 -6.56 28.41
C LEU A 748 54.51 -5.26 29.05
N SER A 749 53.61 -4.41 29.56
CA SER A 749 53.95 -3.17 30.25
C SER A 749 54.73 -3.43 31.54
N SER A 750 54.33 -4.43 32.34
CA SER A 750 55.05 -4.81 33.57
C SER A 750 56.47 -5.37 33.32
N LEU A 751 56.76 -5.77 32.09
CA LEU A 751 58.04 -6.32 31.65
C LEU A 751 58.90 -5.30 30.87
N ASN A 752 58.48 -4.03 30.76
CA ASN A 752 59.10 -2.99 29.91
C ASN A 752 59.28 -3.43 28.44
N LEU A 753 58.32 -4.18 27.89
CA LEU A 753 58.32 -4.60 26.49
C LEU A 753 57.32 -3.76 25.68
N PRO A 754 57.70 -3.26 24.49
CA PRO A 754 58.91 -3.57 23.72
C PRO A 754 60.14 -2.68 24.01
N GLY A 755 60.05 -1.68 24.91
CA GLY A 755 61.08 -0.65 25.09
C GLY A 755 62.50 -1.17 25.37
N SER A 756 62.63 -2.16 26.27
CA SER A 756 63.90 -2.81 26.62
C SER A 756 64.58 -3.53 25.45
N LEU A 757 63.79 -3.98 24.46
CA LEU A 757 64.27 -4.65 23.25
C LEU A 757 64.70 -3.64 22.18
N GLN A 758 63.92 -2.55 22.01
CA GLN A 758 64.23 -1.46 21.09
C GLN A 758 65.48 -0.66 21.51
N ALA A 759 65.78 -0.59 22.81
CA ALA A 759 67.00 0.02 23.33
C ALA A 759 68.30 -0.65 22.82
N LEU A 760 68.22 -1.89 22.34
CA LEU A 760 69.35 -2.70 21.90
C LEU A 760 69.71 -2.56 20.40
N GLU A 761 68.89 -1.87 19.60
CA GLU A 761 69.02 -1.88 18.13
C GLU A 761 70.11 -0.93 17.61
N LYS A 762 70.86 -1.38 16.60
CA LYS A 762 71.92 -0.62 15.91
C LYS A 762 71.54 -0.36 14.45
N PRO A 763 71.98 0.76 13.84
CA PRO A 763 72.95 1.74 14.37
C PRO A 763 72.32 3.06 14.82
N LEU A 764 72.85 3.62 15.92
CA LEU A 764 72.91 5.05 16.27
C LEU A 764 71.79 5.95 15.68
N GLY A 765 70.62 5.88 16.28
CA GLY A 765 69.47 6.75 15.95
C GLY A 765 68.29 6.52 16.89
N LEU A 766 67.14 7.08 16.52
CA LEU A 766 65.84 6.73 17.09
C LEU A 766 65.40 5.36 16.53
N PRO A 767 64.72 4.49 17.32
CA PRO A 767 64.18 3.23 16.80
C PRO A 767 63.23 3.48 15.62
N PRO A 768 63.29 2.68 14.53
CA PRO A 768 62.49 2.91 13.33
C PRO A 768 60.98 2.79 13.58
N THR A 769 60.57 1.98 14.56
CA THR A 769 59.19 1.90 15.07
C THR A 769 58.74 3.22 15.68
N LEU A 770 59.52 3.79 16.60
CA LEU A 770 59.25 5.08 17.22
C LEU A 770 59.26 6.23 16.19
N VAL A 771 60.19 6.21 15.23
CA VAL A 771 60.19 7.18 14.12
C VAL A 771 58.92 7.05 13.30
N SER A 772 58.46 5.83 12.99
CA SER A 772 57.21 5.59 12.28
C SER A 772 55.98 6.06 13.08
N HIS A 773 55.93 5.81 14.40
CA HIS A 773 54.88 6.30 15.29
C HIS A 773 54.84 7.84 15.35
N ALA A 774 56.00 8.48 15.45
CA ALA A 774 56.14 9.94 15.41
C ALA A 774 55.83 10.53 14.02
N GLU A 775 56.21 9.87 12.93
CA GLU A 775 55.81 10.24 11.56
C GLU A 775 54.31 10.11 11.36
N GLU A 776 53.67 9.05 11.86
CA GLU A 776 52.21 8.90 11.80
C GLU A 776 51.51 10.06 12.55
N MET A 777 51.96 10.37 13.76
CA MET A 777 51.44 11.50 14.53
C MET A 777 51.67 12.84 13.84
N ARG A 778 52.79 13.03 13.12
CA ARG A 778 53.07 14.25 12.36
C ARG A 778 52.27 14.36 11.07
N GLN A 779 52.14 13.28 10.30
CA GLN A 779 51.30 13.22 9.08
C GLN A 779 49.83 13.46 9.39
N GLN A 780 49.34 13.00 10.56
CA GLN A 780 47.98 13.23 11.01
C GLN A 780 47.78 14.58 11.73
N ASP A 781 48.82 15.43 11.81
CA ASP A 781 48.82 16.70 12.55
C ASP A 781 48.29 16.51 13.99
N GLY A 782 48.79 15.48 14.67
CA GLY A 782 48.11 14.77 15.75
C GLY A 782 47.69 15.64 16.93
N LEU A 783 48.53 16.59 17.36
CA LEU A 783 48.21 17.51 18.46
C LEU A 783 47.05 18.45 18.08
N ASN A 784 47.09 18.99 16.85
CA ASN A 784 46.04 19.86 16.33
C ASN A 784 44.78 19.06 15.95
N ARG A 785 44.90 17.79 15.55
CA ARG A 785 43.76 16.86 15.36
C ARG A 785 43.04 16.61 16.69
N LEU A 786 43.79 16.36 17.77
CA LEU A 786 43.21 16.21 19.11
C LEU A 786 42.50 17.50 19.55
N ARG A 787 43.16 18.65 19.46
CA ARG A 787 42.55 19.96 19.79
C ARG A 787 41.28 20.25 18.98
N ARG A 788 41.32 20.03 17.65
CA ARG A 788 40.15 20.14 16.76
C ARG A 788 39.04 19.16 17.13
N SER A 789 39.37 17.93 17.52
CA SER A 789 38.38 16.92 17.92
C SER A 789 37.71 17.24 19.26
N VAL A 790 38.46 17.84 20.21
CA VAL A 790 37.89 18.38 21.46
C VAL A 790 36.95 19.54 21.14
N GLU A 791 37.38 20.50 20.30
CA GLU A 791 36.57 21.65 19.90
C GLU A 791 35.29 21.25 19.14
N ASP A 792 35.38 20.30 18.20
CA ASP A 792 34.22 19.73 17.50
C ASP A 792 33.24 19.07 18.48
N THR A 793 33.74 18.31 19.46
CA THR A 793 32.90 17.64 20.47
C THR A 793 32.22 18.66 21.37
N ALA A 794 32.93 19.70 21.81
CA ALA A 794 32.38 20.80 22.57
C ALA A 794 31.29 21.58 21.80
N LYS A 795 31.43 21.76 20.48
CA LYS A 795 30.40 22.37 19.63
C LYS A 795 29.12 21.53 19.58
N VAL A 796 29.21 20.21 19.37
CA VAL A 796 28.04 19.32 19.37
C VAL A 796 27.37 19.32 20.75
N LYS A 797 28.15 19.15 21.83
CA LYS A 797 27.66 19.22 23.22
C LYS A 797 26.92 20.53 23.52
N SER A 798 27.46 21.67 23.08
CA SER A 798 26.83 22.99 23.27
C SER A 798 25.52 23.12 22.49
N ASN A 799 25.48 22.65 21.25
CA ASN A 799 24.25 22.57 20.45
C ASN A 799 23.18 21.72 21.14
N ASP A 800 23.54 20.51 21.60
CA ASP A 800 22.59 19.59 22.24
C ASP A 800 22.06 20.18 23.55
N ARG A 801 22.92 20.81 24.35
CA ARG A 801 22.50 21.53 25.57
C ARG A 801 21.55 22.69 25.26
N SER A 802 21.77 23.41 24.17
CA SER A 802 20.88 24.49 23.70
C SER A 802 19.50 23.96 23.27
N VAL A 803 19.45 22.88 22.47
CA VAL A 803 18.17 22.27 22.03
C VAL A 803 17.42 21.64 23.22
N TYR A 804 18.12 21.10 24.20
CA TYR A 804 17.53 20.62 25.46
C TYR A 804 16.91 21.77 26.25
N ASN A 805 17.66 22.86 26.45
CA ASN A 805 17.18 24.04 27.16
C ASN A 805 15.95 24.64 26.46
N GLU A 806 15.92 24.73 25.13
CA GLU A 806 14.74 25.16 24.36
C GLU A 806 13.49 24.32 24.70
N GLY A 807 13.63 22.99 24.80
CA GLY A 807 12.55 22.10 25.20
C GLY A 807 12.08 22.31 26.64
N VAL A 808 13.01 22.52 27.58
CA VAL A 808 12.70 22.78 29.00
C VAL A 808 12.05 24.15 29.19
N GLU A 809 12.53 25.20 28.50
CA GLU A 809 11.97 26.55 28.54
C GLU A 809 10.53 26.58 28.01
N LEU A 810 10.20 25.79 26.98
CA LEU A 810 8.83 25.66 26.47
C LEU A 810 7.88 25.04 27.51
N LEU A 811 8.31 23.99 28.21
CA LEU A 811 7.52 23.38 29.29
C LEU A 811 7.36 24.33 30.49
N ALA A 812 8.42 25.07 30.84
CA ALA A 812 8.38 26.08 31.88
C ALA A 812 7.43 27.26 31.52
N ALA A 813 7.41 27.66 30.25
CA ALA A 813 6.50 28.70 29.74
C ALA A 813 5.03 28.27 29.78
N GLU A 814 4.69 27.04 29.36
CA GLU A 814 3.32 26.51 29.49
C GLU A 814 2.89 26.39 30.96
N LYS A 815 3.78 25.90 31.83
CA LYS A 815 3.55 25.86 33.28
C LYS A 815 3.32 27.26 33.86
N ALA A 816 4.00 28.28 33.36
CA ALA A 816 3.79 29.67 33.77
C ALA A 816 2.44 30.22 33.25
N GLU A 817 2.09 29.96 31.99
CA GLU A 817 0.81 30.35 31.36
C GLU A 817 -0.39 29.71 32.08
N ASP A 818 -0.35 28.41 32.31
CA ASP A 818 -1.42 27.64 32.95
C ASP A 818 -1.59 28.04 34.44
N ASN A 819 -0.49 28.35 35.14
CA ASN A 819 -0.55 28.91 36.49
C ASN A 819 -1.05 30.36 36.52
N ALA A 820 -0.74 31.19 35.52
CA ALA A 820 -1.31 32.52 35.39
C ALA A 820 -2.83 32.45 35.12
N ALA A 821 -3.28 31.50 34.29
CA ALA A 821 -4.69 31.25 34.04
C ALA A 821 -5.43 30.76 35.31
N ARG A 822 -4.86 29.82 36.08
CA ARG A 822 -5.41 29.43 37.40
C ARG A 822 -5.56 30.61 38.35
N ARG A 823 -4.56 31.51 38.43
CA ARG A 823 -4.63 32.73 39.26
C ARG A 823 -5.70 33.72 38.77
N LYS A 824 -5.95 33.77 37.45
CA LYS A 824 -6.90 34.70 36.81
C LYS A 824 -8.37 34.24 36.91
N TYR A 825 -8.62 32.94 36.84
CA TYR A 825 -9.98 32.37 36.76
C TYR A 825 -10.41 31.53 37.96
N GLY A 826 -9.47 31.15 38.85
CA GLY A 826 -9.71 30.24 39.97
C GLY A 826 -9.66 28.77 39.57
N THR A 827 -9.42 27.89 40.54
CA THR A 827 -9.29 26.43 40.34
C THR A 827 -10.57 25.78 39.83
N ASP A 828 -11.72 26.25 40.28
CA ASP A 828 -13.02 25.62 40.00
C ASP A 828 -13.49 25.87 38.56
N ARG A 829 -13.12 27.02 37.98
CA ARG A 829 -13.43 27.38 36.59
C ARG A 829 -12.30 27.00 35.62
N TRP A 830 -11.06 26.87 36.11
CA TRP A 830 -9.92 26.39 35.34
C TRP A 830 -9.54 24.96 35.75
N ALA A 831 -10.51 24.05 35.62
CA ALA A 831 -10.43 22.65 36.05
C ALA A 831 -9.56 21.76 35.14
N ARG A 832 -8.35 22.25 34.78
CA ARG A 832 -7.34 21.53 34.00
C ARG A 832 -6.32 20.90 34.93
N GLU A 833 -5.90 19.68 34.61
CA GLU A 833 -4.73 19.04 35.20
C GLU A 833 -3.49 19.95 35.11
N THR A 834 -2.62 19.87 36.12
CA THR A 834 -1.36 20.61 36.16
C THR A 834 -0.42 20.10 35.07
N SER A 835 0.43 20.99 34.54
CA SER A 835 1.36 20.68 33.43
C SER A 835 2.18 19.40 33.65
N GLU A 836 2.64 19.18 34.88
CA GLU A 836 3.44 18.01 35.26
C GLU A 836 2.62 16.71 35.31
N ALA A 837 1.36 16.78 35.75
CA ALA A 837 0.44 15.64 35.78
C ALA A 837 -0.11 15.28 34.39
N ALA A 838 -0.27 16.28 33.51
CA ALA A 838 -0.75 16.09 32.14
C ALA A 838 0.28 15.43 31.20
N ALA A 839 1.59 15.49 31.52
CA ALA A 839 2.65 14.90 30.69
C ALA A 839 3.82 14.30 31.50
N PRO A 840 3.57 13.32 32.40
CA PRO A 840 4.60 12.77 33.30
C PRO A 840 5.76 12.11 32.53
N LYS A 841 5.47 11.52 31.36
CA LYS A 841 6.48 10.91 30.49
C LYS A 841 7.50 11.94 29.98
N ILE A 842 7.05 13.11 29.53
CA ILE A 842 7.94 14.15 28.98
C ILE A 842 8.86 14.71 30.08
N HIS A 843 8.32 14.94 31.28
CA HIS A 843 9.11 15.37 32.44
C HIS A 843 10.11 14.31 32.92
N THR A 844 9.74 13.02 32.86
CA THR A 844 10.67 11.92 33.17
C THR A 844 11.84 11.88 32.19
N THR A 845 11.55 11.94 30.88
CA THR A 845 12.60 12.00 29.84
C THR A 845 13.47 13.25 29.94
N ALA A 846 12.93 14.41 30.36
CA ALA A 846 13.72 15.60 30.61
C ALA A 846 14.78 15.39 31.72
N ASN A 847 14.41 14.67 32.78
CA ASN A 847 15.31 14.32 33.88
C ASN A 847 16.37 13.30 33.46
N GLU A 848 15.98 12.26 32.70
CA GLU A 848 16.91 11.26 32.14
C GLU A 848 17.98 11.93 31.24
N ILE A 849 17.57 12.83 30.35
CA ILE A 849 18.48 13.58 29.48
C ILE A 849 19.47 14.42 30.29
N ASN A 850 19.03 15.06 31.38
CA ASN A 850 19.94 15.80 32.26
C ASN A 850 20.92 14.85 32.97
N GLY A 851 20.49 13.66 33.37
CA GLY A 851 21.36 12.60 33.89
C GLY A 851 22.46 12.19 32.90
N TYR A 852 22.11 12.03 31.60
CA TYR A 852 23.10 11.75 30.55
C TYR A 852 24.13 12.88 30.41
N PHE A 853 23.71 14.16 30.44
CA PHE A 853 24.64 15.29 30.43
C PHE A 853 25.57 15.31 31.65
N THR A 854 25.07 15.00 32.85
CA THR A 854 25.89 14.96 34.08
C THR A 854 26.90 13.82 34.04
N SER A 855 26.50 12.63 33.60
CA SER A 855 27.41 11.48 33.43
C SER A 855 28.50 11.75 32.38
N ALA A 856 28.10 12.29 31.23
CA ALA A 856 29.03 12.65 30.16
C ALA A 856 30.01 13.76 30.55
N GLN A 857 29.62 14.72 31.41
CA GLN A 857 30.55 15.74 31.92
C GLN A 857 31.74 15.13 32.64
N SER A 858 31.51 14.20 33.58
CA SER A 858 32.59 13.53 34.34
C SER A 858 33.58 12.76 33.44
N SER A 859 33.09 12.32 32.29
CA SER A 859 33.81 11.59 31.26
C SER A 859 34.66 12.52 30.40
N ASP A 860 34.08 13.62 29.93
CA ASP A 860 34.80 14.67 29.21
C ASP A 860 35.93 15.24 30.08
N ASP A 861 35.67 15.51 31.37
CA ASP A 861 36.66 16.00 32.33
C ASP A 861 37.81 15.02 32.56
N LEU A 862 37.59 13.72 32.42
CA LEU A 862 38.64 12.70 32.52
C LEU A 862 39.51 12.67 31.25
N VAL A 863 38.89 12.72 30.06
CA VAL A 863 39.62 12.74 28.78
C VAL A 863 40.43 14.03 28.65
N GLU A 864 39.90 15.18 29.09
CA GLU A 864 40.62 16.45 29.08
C GLU A 864 41.82 16.44 30.04
N ARG A 865 41.69 15.85 31.24
CA ARG A 865 42.83 15.63 32.15
C ARG A 865 43.90 14.74 31.52
N LYS A 866 43.54 13.56 31.01
CA LYS A 866 44.48 12.65 30.31
C LYS A 866 45.23 13.35 29.16
N LEU A 867 44.56 14.25 28.43
CA LEU A 867 45.14 15.06 27.37
C LEU A 867 46.16 16.09 27.88
N ARG A 868 45.81 16.85 28.93
CA ARG A 868 46.73 17.83 29.56
C ARG A 868 47.97 17.15 30.13
N ASP A 869 47.80 16.05 30.86
CA ASP A 869 48.88 15.31 31.50
C ASP A 869 49.87 14.70 30.48
N SER A 870 49.39 14.39 29.28
CA SER A 870 50.19 13.78 28.20
C SER A 870 50.73 14.79 27.18
N GLU A 871 50.35 16.07 27.25
CA GLU A 871 50.66 17.08 26.22
C GLU A 871 52.17 17.29 26.03
N ALA A 872 52.96 17.21 27.12
CA ALA A 872 54.41 17.35 27.08
C ALA A 872 55.07 16.26 26.20
N VAL A 873 54.65 14.99 26.37
CA VAL A 873 55.14 13.86 25.58
C VAL A 873 54.66 13.94 24.14
N PHE A 874 53.40 14.35 23.92
CA PHE A 874 52.87 14.56 22.57
C PHE A 874 53.64 15.65 21.80
N ARG A 875 54.06 16.73 22.47
CA ARG A 875 54.88 17.78 21.86
C ARG A 875 56.22 17.24 21.37
N VAL A 876 56.87 16.36 22.13
CA VAL A 876 58.11 15.68 21.71
C VAL A 876 57.85 14.74 20.52
N LEU A 877 56.80 13.90 20.58
CA LEU A 877 56.41 12.99 19.49
C LEU A 877 56.02 13.70 18.19
N THR A 878 55.46 14.91 18.27
CA THR A 878 55.13 15.74 17.09
C THR A 878 56.27 16.66 16.63
N GLY A 879 57.40 16.68 17.34
CA GLY A 879 58.56 17.52 17.05
C GLY A 879 59.39 17.06 15.85
N THR A 880 60.52 17.72 15.63
CA THR A 880 61.52 17.25 14.65
C THR A 880 62.21 15.99 15.16
N ASN A 881 62.85 15.21 14.26
CA ASN A 881 63.65 14.05 14.70
C ASN A 881 64.79 14.48 15.65
N ARG A 882 65.28 15.71 15.55
CA ARG A 882 66.29 16.27 16.47
C ARG A 882 65.75 16.46 17.89
N ASP A 883 64.48 16.82 18.04
CA ASP A 883 63.84 17.00 19.34
C ASP A 883 63.66 15.65 20.06
N LEU A 884 63.22 14.63 19.31
CA LEU A 884 63.20 13.24 19.75
C LEU A 884 64.60 12.72 20.12
N GLU A 885 65.62 12.98 19.31
CA GLU A 885 67.02 12.63 19.61
C GLU A 885 67.55 13.34 20.88
N SER A 886 67.11 14.56 21.15
CA SER A 886 67.48 15.27 22.39
C SER A 886 66.78 14.74 23.65
N TYR A 887 65.60 14.13 23.49
CA TYR A 887 64.85 13.53 24.59
C TYR A 887 65.37 12.12 24.96
N VAL A 888 65.93 11.39 24.00
CA VAL A 888 66.41 10.02 24.19
C VAL A 888 67.94 10.00 24.41
N PRO A 889 68.45 9.64 25.61
CA PRO A 889 69.88 9.61 25.89
C PRO A 889 70.71 8.80 24.88
N SER A 890 71.87 9.35 24.51
CA SER A 890 72.82 8.73 23.58
C SER A 890 73.67 7.68 24.30
N SER A 891 73.32 6.40 24.14
CA SER A 891 74.12 5.30 24.68
C SER A 891 75.42 5.11 23.91
N ARG A 892 76.53 4.88 24.62
CA ARG A 892 77.85 4.64 24.01
C ARG A 892 77.88 3.24 23.37
N ARG A 893 78.75 3.03 22.37
CA ARG A 893 78.93 1.73 21.69
C ARG A 893 79.42 0.62 22.65
N ALA A 894 78.50 -0.07 23.31
CA ALA A 894 78.73 -1.45 23.72
C ALA A 894 78.69 -2.36 22.47
N ALA A 895 79.59 -3.33 22.37
CA ALA A 895 79.37 -4.48 21.51
C ALA A 895 78.28 -5.33 22.16
N ILE A 896 77.25 -5.75 21.40
CA ILE A 896 76.20 -6.60 21.96
C ILE A 896 76.86 -7.99 22.16
N PRO A 897 76.85 -8.57 23.37
CA PRO A 897 77.34 -9.93 23.56
C PRO A 897 76.48 -10.91 22.77
N VAL A 898 77.09 -11.92 22.15
CA VAL A 898 76.39 -12.92 21.30
C VAL A 898 75.24 -13.61 22.05
N GLU A 899 75.37 -13.77 23.38
CA GLU A 899 74.30 -14.30 24.23
C GLU A 899 73.08 -13.37 24.32
N VAL A 900 73.30 -12.04 24.45
CA VAL A 900 72.21 -11.05 24.48
C VAL A 900 71.53 -10.95 23.11
N GLU A 901 72.28 -11.06 22.02
CA GLU A 901 71.71 -11.14 20.65
C GLU A 901 70.86 -12.40 20.45
N ARG A 902 71.29 -13.55 20.99
CA ARG A 902 70.52 -14.80 20.92
C ARG A 902 69.21 -14.71 21.70
N GLU A 903 69.24 -14.22 22.94
CA GLU A 903 68.02 -14.13 23.77
C GLU A 903 67.07 -13.02 23.31
N SER A 904 67.58 -11.87 22.84
CA SER A 904 66.74 -10.81 22.26
C SER A 904 65.99 -11.28 21.00
N ASN A 905 66.61 -12.10 20.14
CA ASN A 905 65.94 -12.69 18.97
C ASN A 905 64.83 -13.69 19.35
N LYS A 906 64.98 -14.48 20.42
CA LYS A 906 63.89 -15.31 20.96
C LYS A 906 62.73 -14.46 21.45
N LEU A 907 63.03 -13.39 22.20
CA LEU A 907 62.02 -12.50 22.75
C LEU A 907 61.24 -11.75 21.66
N ARG A 908 61.91 -11.31 20.58
CA ARG A 908 61.26 -10.80 19.35
C ARG A 908 60.28 -11.81 18.75
N SER A 909 60.65 -13.09 18.65
CA SER A 909 59.75 -14.14 18.15
C SER A 909 58.49 -14.27 19.02
N CYS A 910 58.63 -14.19 20.34
CA CYS A 910 57.49 -14.26 21.26
C CYS A 910 56.56 -13.05 21.12
N LEU A 911 57.11 -11.84 20.97
CA LEU A 911 56.34 -10.61 20.71
C LEU A 911 55.62 -10.63 19.34
N SER A 912 56.21 -11.27 18.33
CA SER A 912 55.55 -11.50 17.03
C SER A 912 54.31 -12.37 17.18
N GLU A 913 54.39 -13.45 17.98
CA GLU A 913 53.25 -14.34 18.27
C GLU A 913 52.15 -13.63 19.08
N VAL A 914 52.51 -12.80 20.07
CA VAL A 914 51.56 -11.92 20.77
C VAL A 914 50.83 -10.99 19.79
N THR A 915 51.57 -10.37 18.87
CA THR A 915 51.00 -9.50 17.83
C THR A 915 50.08 -10.27 16.86
N ARG A 916 50.42 -11.52 16.54
CA ARG A 916 49.60 -12.43 15.72
C ARG A 916 48.30 -12.79 16.44
N MET A 917 48.35 -13.05 17.75
CA MET A 917 47.20 -13.32 18.61
C MET A 917 46.27 -12.11 18.71
N GLU A 918 46.79 -10.91 19.01
CA GLU A 918 45.96 -9.68 19.03
C GLU A 918 45.19 -9.49 17.72
N ASN A 919 45.89 -9.62 16.58
CA ASN A 919 45.27 -9.48 15.26
C ASN A 919 44.22 -10.57 14.97
N ARG A 920 44.43 -11.80 15.46
CA ARG A 920 43.46 -12.89 15.37
C ARG A 920 42.20 -12.57 16.19
N ARG A 921 42.34 -12.06 17.41
CA ARG A 921 41.23 -11.65 18.27
C ARG A 921 40.41 -10.50 17.71
N ARG A 922 41.06 -9.44 17.20
CA ARG A 922 40.35 -8.31 16.55
C ARG A 922 39.44 -8.79 15.41
N ARG A 923 39.90 -9.75 14.60
CA ARG A 923 39.08 -10.38 13.54
C ARG A 923 37.93 -11.22 14.10
N ARG A 924 38.15 -11.99 15.18
CA ARG A 924 37.08 -12.77 15.85
C ARG A 924 36.01 -11.88 16.49
N ILE A 925 36.39 -10.80 17.19
CA ILE A 925 35.45 -9.83 17.75
C ILE A 925 34.57 -9.22 16.65
N GLN A 926 35.16 -8.88 15.50
CA GLN A 926 34.39 -8.39 14.35
C GLN A 926 33.45 -9.46 13.77
N ALA A 927 33.93 -10.70 13.61
CA ALA A 927 33.11 -11.81 13.13
C ALA A 927 31.92 -12.12 14.07
N LEU A 928 32.12 -12.07 15.40
CA LEU A 928 31.04 -12.21 16.39
C LEU A 928 29.99 -11.09 16.26
N LYS A 929 30.44 -9.83 16.13
CA LYS A 929 29.56 -8.67 15.92
C LYS A 929 28.74 -8.79 14.63
N ASP A 930 29.33 -9.32 13.55
CA ASP A 930 28.62 -9.53 12.28
C ASP A 930 27.73 -10.79 12.29
N LYS A 931 28.10 -11.85 13.02
CA LYS A 931 27.25 -13.03 13.28
C LYS A 931 25.99 -12.65 14.06
N ALA A 932 26.11 -11.87 15.14
CA ALA A 932 24.98 -11.37 15.92
C ALA A 932 24.03 -10.45 15.13
N ARG A 933 24.56 -9.66 14.19
CA ARG A 933 23.75 -8.82 13.28
C ARG A 933 22.99 -9.61 12.22
N ALA A 934 23.44 -10.82 11.89
CA ALA A 934 22.81 -11.68 10.89
C ALA A 934 21.77 -12.65 11.48
N ASP A 935 21.74 -12.80 12.81
CA ASP A 935 20.84 -13.69 13.54
C ASP A 935 19.47 -13.03 13.76
N ASP A 936 18.50 -13.39 12.91
CA ASP A 936 17.10 -12.95 12.96
C ASP A 936 16.16 -14.11 13.34
N ILE A 937 15.55 -14.00 14.51
CA ILE A 937 14.62 -15.00 15.07
C ILE A 937 13.16 -14.83 14.58
N HIS A 938 12.80 -13.70 13.93
CA HIS A 938 11.40 -13.43 13.54
C HIS A 938 10.75 -14.54 12.69
N PRO A 939 11.43 -15.18 11.70
CA PRO A 939 10.82 -16.26 10.93
C PRO A 939 10.48 -17.49 11.78
N ALA A 940 11.32 -17.80 12.77
CA ALA A 940 11.11 -18.94 13.67
C ALA A 940 9.94 -18.65 14.62
N LEU A 941 9.88 -17.45 15.20
CA LEU A 941 8.77 -17.03 16.05
C LEU A 941 7.42 -17.05 15.32
N LEU A 942 7.36 -16.62 14.06
CA LEU A 942 6.12 -16.63 13.28
C LEU A 942 5.63 -18.05 12.97
N ASN A 943 6.55 -18.97 12.65
CA ASN A 943 6.20 -20.38 12.45
C ASN A 943 5.66 -21.01 13.75
N GLU A 944 6.27 -20.70 14.88
CA GLU A 944 5.86 -21.21 16.19
C GLU A 944 4.54 -20.58 16.66
N THR A 945 4.32 -19.29 16.39
CA THR A 945 3.03 -18.60 16.59
C THR A 945 1.92 -19.31 15.80
N ALA A 946 2.15 -19.60 14.51
CA ALA A 946 1.19 -20.31 13.67
C ALA A 946 0.96 -21.77 14.10
N ARG A 947 1.92 -22.40 14.80
CA ARG A 947 1.75 -23.72 15.44
C ARG A 947 0.82 -23.61 16.67
N LEU A 948 1.08 -22.64 17.54
CA LEU A 948 0.30 -22.37 18.75
C LEU A 948 -1.14 -21.95 18.43
N GLU A 949 -1.35 -21.07 17.44
CA GLU A 949 -2.69 -20.65 16.98
C GLU A 949 -3.54 -21.83 16.48
N ARG A 950 -2.93 -22.81 15.81
CA ARG A 950 -3.62 -24.04 15.36
C ARG A 950 -3.93 -25.01 16.49
N GLN A 951 -3.04 -25.10 17.48
CA GLN A 951 -3.15 -26.07 18.57
C GLN A 951 -4.08 -25.57 19.69
N PHE A 952 -4.12 -24.26 19.94
CA PHE A 952 -4.87 -23.64 21.04
C PHE A 952 -5.57 -22.32 20.61
N PRO A 953 -6.53 -22.35 19.67
CA PRO A 953 -7.14 -21.15 19.07
C PRO A 953 -7.93 -20.24 20.04
N MET A 954 -8.17 -20.66 21.29
CA MET A 954 -8.80 -19.84 22.33
C MET A 954 -7.85 -19.40 23.46
N GLN A 955 -6.56 -19.76 23.40
CA GLN A 955 -5.58 -19.36 24.41
C GLN A 955 -4.77 -18.16 23.94
N ALA A 956 -4.67 -17.12 24.78
CA ALA A 956 -3.79 -15.98 24.50
C ALA A 956 -2.32 -16.43 24.51
N ILE A 957 -1.61 -16.15 23.40
CA ILE A 957 -0.19 -16.48 23.24
C ILE A 957 0.65 -15.67 24.23
N GLN A 958 1.61 -16.32 24.89
CA GLN A 958 2.47 -15.71 25.90
C GLN A 958 3.95 -15.89 25.56
N ALA A 959 4.79 -14.95 25.98
CA ALA A 959 6.23 -14.99 25.72
C ALA A 959 6.93 -16.24 26.30
N SER A 960 6.40 -16.81 27.39
CA SER A 960 6.87 -18.04 28.03
C SER A 960 6.78 -19.28 27.13
N GLN A 961 5.89 -19.28 26.13
CA GLN A 961 5.71 -20.40 25.19
C GLN A 961 6.83 -20.50 24.15
N PHE A 962 7.75 -19.52 24.11
CA PHE A 962 8.88 -19.47 23.18
C PHE A 962 10.25 -19.78 23.85
N GLU A 963 10.28 -20.14 25.13
CA GLU A 963 11.54 -20.39 25.86
C GLU A 963 12.38 -21.51 25.23
N ASP A 964 11.75 -22.66 24.90
CA ASP A 964 12.42 -23.78 24.21
C ASP A 964 13.05 -23.34 22.87
N LEU A 965 12.39 -22.42 22.15
CA LEU A 965 12.88 -21.87 20.89
C LEU A 965 14.11 -20.97 21.11
N PHE A 966 14.12 -20.19 22.19
CA PHE A 966 15.28 -19.34 22.52
C PHE A 966 16.51 -20.20 22.86
N GLU A 967 16.35 -21.27 23.65
CA GLU A 967 17.46 -22.18 23.96
C GLU A 967 18.05 -22.82 22.71
N VAL A 968 17.20 -23.36 21.82
CA VAL A 968 17.65 -24.00 20.58
C VAL A 968 18.39 -23.01 19.68
N GLN A 969 17.92 -21.76 19.57
CA GLN A 969 18.57 -20.75 18.74
C GLN A 969 19.90 -20.26 19.35
N LEU A 970 19.99 -20.07 20.68
CA LEU A 970 21.22 -19.60 21.34
C LEU A 970 22.39 -20.58 21.24
N ARG A 971 22.14 -21.89 21.11
CA ARG A 971 23.19 -22.91 20.87
C ARG A 971 24.01 -22.67 19.59
N TYR A 972 23.54 -21.80 18.69
CA TYR A 972 24.30 -21.33 17.54
C TYR A 972 25.64 -20.66 17.91
N TYR A 973 25.81 -20.21 19.16
CA TYR A 973 27.03 -19.57 19.67
C TYR A 973 27.96 -20.50 20.48
N ASP A 974 27.56 -21.73 20.79
CA ASP A 974 28.34 -22.65 21.65
C ASP A 974 29.76 -22.88 21.09
N SER A 975 29.88 -23.04 19.77
CA SER A 975 31.17 -23.22 19.07
C SER A 975 32.12 -22.02 19.24
N ASP A 976 31.59 -20.81 19.44
CA ASP A 976 32.41 -19.62 19.68
C ASP A 976 32.95 -19.61 21.12
N GLY A 977 32.19 -20.13 22.08
CA GLY A 977 32.64 -20.37 23.45
C GLY A 977 33.83 -21.33 23.52
N ASP A 978 33.75 -22.46 22.82
CA ASP A 978 34.86 -23.42 22.70
C ASP A 978 36.12 -22.80 22.09
N MET A 979 35.96 -21.94 21.07
CA MET A 979 37.09 -21.20 20.49
C MET A 979 37.72 -20.18 21.45
N ILE A 980 36.94 -19.56 22.34
CA ILE A 980 37.45 -18.64 23.36
C ILE A 980 38.21 -19.41 24.44
N ALA A 981 37.71 -20.57 24.86
CA ALA A 981 38.42 -21.46 25.78
C ALA A 981 39.78 -21.92 25.18
N GLN A 982 39.85 -22.17 23.88
CA GLN A 982 41.14 -22.41 23.20
C GLN A 982 42.03 -21.16 23.19
N GLU A 983 41.48 -19.98 22.86
CA GLU A 983 42.25 -18.73 22.81
C GLU A 983 42.85 -18.32 24.16
N ARG A 984 42.19 -18.72 25.27
CA ARG A 984 42.73 -18.59 26.63
C ARG A 984 43.95 -19.48 26.85
N ARG A 985 43.85 -20.78 26.50
CA ARG A 985 44.97 -21.72 26.60
C ARG A 985 46.18 -21.29 25.76
N ASP A 986 45.94 -20.84 24.53
CA ASP A 986 46.99 -20.29 23.65
C ASP A 986 47.66 -19.05 24.31
N GLN A 987 46.89 -18.18 24.97
CA GLN A 987 47.44 -17.01 25.66
C GLN A 987 48.31 -17.39 26.85
N ASP A 988 47.83 -18.27 27.72
CA ASP A 988 48.56 -18.60 28.95
C ASP A 988 49.92 -19.23 28.60
N GLN A 989 49.98 -20.04 27.53
CA GLN A 989 51.23 -20.58 26.98
C GLN A 989 52.17 -19.49 26.43
N ILE A 990 51.66 -18.56 25.62
CA ILE A 990 52.49 -17.48 25.03
C ILE A 990 52.93 -16.46 26.10
N ALA A 991 52.08 -16.18 27.10
CA ALA A 991 52.41 -15.33 28.23
C ALA A 991 53.58 -15.91 29.05
N GLU A 992 53.60 -17.22 29.28
CA GLU A 992 54.71 -17.86 29.98
C GLU A 992 56.00 -17.86 29.16
N GLN A 993 55.92 -18.16 27.85
CA GLN A 993 57.08 -18.04 26.94
C GLN A 993 57.67 -16.62 26.93
N VAL A 994 56.83 -15.58 26.98
CA VAL A 994 57.28 -14.18 27.10
C VAL A 994 57.97 -13.92 28.44
N ARG A 995 57.45 -14.43 29.57
CA ARG A 995 58.11 -14.31 30.88
C ARG A 995 59.47 -15.01 30.91
N GLU A 996 59.55 -16.24 30.43
CA GLU A 996 60.79 -17.02 30.37
C GLU A 996 61.85 -16.34 29.49
N ALA A 997 61.46 -15.92 28.28
CA ALA A 997 62.35 -15.23 27.35
C ALA A 997 62.80 -13.87 27.91
N ASN A 998 61.92 -13.12 28.58
CA ASN A 998 62.31 -11.86 29.21
C ASN A 998 63.27 -12.10 30.39
N HIS A 999 63.01 -13.08 31.27
CA HIS A 999 63.92 -13.44 32.35
C HIS A 999 65.29 -13.94 31.84
N ALA A 1000 65.36 -14.64 30.70
CA ALA A 1000 66.62 -14.98 30.05
C ALA A 1000 67.35 -13.72 29.56
N PHE A 1001 66.64 -12.83 28.85
CA PHE A 1001 67.17 -11.55 28.36
C PHE A 1001 67.68 -10.63 29.49
N THR A 1002 66.89 -10.39 30.55
CA THR A 1002 67.30 -9.55 31.69
C THR A 1002 68.50 -10.11 32.44
N ARG A 1003 68.66 -11.45 32.50
CA ARG A 1003 69.86 -12.08 33.08
C ARG A 1003 71.10 -11.82 32.23
N ALA A 1004 70.99 -11.90 30.91
CA ALA A 1004 72.09 -11.62 29.99
C ALA A 1004 72.46 -10.12 29.92
N HIS A 1005 71.51 -9.20 30.20
CA HIS A 1005 71.68 -7.75 30.02
C HIS A 1005 72.07 -6.97 31.30
N LYS A 1006 72.46 -7.64 32.39
CA LYS A 1006 72.48 -7.10 33.76
C LYS A 1006 73.59 -6.07 34.11
N GLY A 1007 74.23 -5.41 33.13
CA GLY A 1007 75.50 -4.68 33.31
C GLY A 1007 75.54 -3.18 32.97
N ASP A 1008 74.63 -2.65 32.15
CA ASP A 1008 74.72 -1.26 31.65
C ASP A 1008 73.74 -0.30 32.36
N ALA A 1009 74.26 0.78 32.94
CA ALA A 1009 73.43 1.83 33.58
C ALA A 1009 72.89 2.84 32.55
N SER A 1010 73.65 3.14 31.50
CA SER A 1010 73.30 4.13 30.46
C SER A 1010 72.25 3.64 29.46
N THR A 1011 72.06 2.32 29.34
CA THR A 1011 70.93 1.75 28.57
C THR A 1011 69.61 1.91 29.32
N LYS A 1012 69.62 1.91 30.66
CA LYS A 1012 68.41 2.01 31.48
C LYS A 1012 67.71 3.37 31.38
N GLU A 1013 68.47 4.47 31.36
CA GLU A 1013 67.90 5.82 31.16
C GLU A 1013 67.31 5.97 29.74
N ARG A 1014 67.98 5.37 28.74
CA ARG A 1014 67.50 5.29 27.36
C ARG A 1014 66.25 4.41 27.22
N GLU A 1015 66.19 3.28 27.93
CA GLU A 1015 65.02 2.40 28.01
C GLU A 1015 63.81 3.15 28.56
N THR A 1016 63.96 3.87 29.68
CA THR A 1016 62.86 4.68 30.25
C THR A 1016 62.38 5.77 29.30
N ALA A 1017 63.29 6.51 28.64
CA ALA A 1017 62.91 7.56 27.69
C ALA A 1017 62.18 6.99 26.45
N LEU A 1018 62.58 5.82 25.95
CA LEU A 1018 61.89 5.14 24.85
C LEU A 1018 60.52 4.60 25.28
N GLN A 1019 60.42 4.01 26.48
CA GLN A 1019 59.17 3.50 27.01
C GLN A 1019 58.16 4.64 27.29
N ASP A 1020 58.60 5.81 27.76
CA ASP A 1020 57.73 6.97 27.97
C ASP A 1020 57.18 7.54 26.66
N LEU A 1021 57.98 7.57 25.58
CA LEU A 1021 57.52 7.97 24.25
C LEU A 1021 56.55 6.95 23.64
N GLU A 1022 56.80 5.65 23.79
CA GLU A 1022 55.90 4.60 23.28
C GLU A 1022 54.57 4.57 24.07
N ASN A 1023 54.64 4.69 25.41
CA ASN A 1023 53.48 4.91 26.27
C ASN A 1023 52.72 6.18 25.85
N GLY A 1024 53.42 7.23 25.43
CA GLY A 1024 52.85 8.44 24.83
C GLY A 1024 52.04 8.14 23.57
N TYR A 1025 52.61 7.41 22.61
CA TYR A 1025 51.88 7.03 21.39
C TYR A 1025 50.64 6.17 21.69
N LEU A 1026 50.72 5.24 22.65
CA LEU A 1026 49.57 4.44 23.09
C LEU A 1026 48.49 5.32 23.75
N LYS A 1027 48.86 6.28 24.61
CA LYS A 1027 47.92 7.27 25.20
C LYS A 1027 47.29 8.16 24.12
N TYR A 1028 48.04 8.56 23.08
CA TYR A 1028 47.49 9.29 21.94
C TYR A 1028 46.38 8.48 21.24
N LYS A 1029 46.61 7.19 21.00
CA LYS A 1029 45.60 6.27 20.41
C LYS A 1029 44.40 6.04 21.34
N GLU A 1030 44.60 5.97 22.65
CA GLU A 1030 43.52 5.87 23.63
C GLU A 1030 42.65 7.14 23.61
N ILE A 1031 43.26 8.32 23.75
CA ILE A 1031 42.54 9.60 23.82
C ILE A 1031 41.79 9.88 22.52
N ILE A 1032 42.38 9.61 21.35
CA ILE A 1032 41.69 9.85 20.08
C ILE A 1032 40.50 8.91 19.88
N SER A 1033 40.60 7.65 20.34
CA SER A 1033 39.47 6.71 20.35
C SER A 1033 38.37 7.17 21.32
N ASN A 1034 38.75 7.63 22.52
CA ASN A 1034 37.82 8.16 23.52
C ASN A 1034 37.07 9.41 23.00
N LEU A 1035 37.75 10.32 22.30
CA LEU A 1035 37.14 11.49 21.67
C LEU A 1035 36.21 11.11 20.51
N GLU A 1036 36.55 10.10 19.71
CA GLU A 1036 35.67 9.58 18.65
C GLU A 1036 34.41 8.92 19.24
N VAL A 1037 34.52 8.21 20.37
CA VAL A 1037 33.38 7.69 21.14
C VAL A 1037 32.51 8.80 21.72
N GLY A 1038 33.11 9.81 22.37
CA GLY A 1038 32.39 10.98 22.90
C GLY A 1038 31.65 11.77 21.81
N ARG A 1039 32.32 12.03 20.69
CA ARG A 1039 31.70 12.65 19.51
C ARG A 1039 30.51 11.83 18.99
N LYS A 1040 30.62 10.50 18.95
CA LYS A 1040 29.51 9.63 18.54
C LYS A 1040 28.35 9.71 19.54
N PHE A 1041 28.64 9.62 20.84
CA PHE A 1041 27.65 9.74 21.92
C PHE A 1041 26.82 11.01 21.79
N TYR A 1042 27.46 12.18 21.68
CA TYR A 1042 26.73 13.45 21.50
C TYR A 1042 25.92 13.48 20.18
N ASN A 1043 26.44 12.97 19.06
CA ASN A 1043 25.66 12.87 17.81
C ASN A 1043 24.44 11.93 17.90
N ASP A 1044 24.44 10.95 18.79
CA ASP A 1044 23.29 10.10 19.07
C ASP A 1044 22.34 10.78 20.08
N LEU A 1045 22.86 11.46 21.11
CA LEU A 1045 22.10 12.27 22.07
C LEU A 1045 21.34 13.42 21.39
N ALA A 1046 21.94 14.10 20.41
CA ALA A 1046 21.32 15.13 19.57
C ALA A 1046 19.97 14.70 18.98
N LYS A 1047 19.82 13.41 18.63
CA LYS A 1047 18.58 12.85 18.08
C LYS A 1047 17.50 12.67 19.14
N ILE A 1048 17.90 12.28 20.36
CA ILE A 1048 17.01 12.11 21.51
C ILE A 1048 16.51 13.49 21.96
N VAL A 1049 17.43 14.43 22.13
CA VAL A 1049 17.14 15.81 22.55
C VAL A 1049 16.26 16.54 21.50
N GLY A 1050 16.54 16.33 20.21
CA GLY A 1050 15.71 16.86 19.12
C GLY A 1050 14.26 16.37 19.17
N ARG A 1051 14.05 15.06 19.42
CA ARG A 1051 12.70 14.48 19.62
C ARG A 1051 12.02 15.07 20.85
N PHE A 1052 12.71 15.11 22.00
CA PHE A 1052 12.19 15.68 23.24
C PHE A 1052 11.68 17.12 23.06
N ARG A 1053 12.44 17.98 22.37
CA ARG A 1053 12.02 19.34 22.05
C ARG A 1053 10.76 19.35 21.17
N ASP A 1054 10.69 18.50 20.16
CA ASP A 1054 9.56 18.48 19.23
C ASP A 1054 8.28 17.94 19.91
N ASP A 1055 8.41 16.94 20.80
CA ASP A 1055 7.33 16.44 21.65
C ASP A 1055 6.85 17.52 22.64
N ALA A 1056 7.78 18.25 23.28
CA ALA A 1056 7.46 19.40 24.14
C ALA A 1056 6.72 20.50 23.36
N LYS A 1057 7.16 20.84 22.14
CA LYS A 1057 6.47 21.81 21.26
C LYS A 1057 5.04 21.37 20.93
N ALA A 1058 4.84 20.09 20.61
CA ALA A 1058 3.52 19.54 20.31
C ALA A 1058 2.59 19.60 21.53
N PHE A 1059 3.08 19.19 22.71
CA PHE A 1059 2.35 19.28 23.97
C PHE A 1059 1.94 20.72 24.29
N VAL A 1060 2.88 21.68 24.27
CA VAL A 1060 2.58 23.10 24.54
C VAL A 1060 1.57 23.68 23.55
N HIS A 1061 1.63 23.28 22.27
CA HIS A 1061 0.65 23.72 21.28
C HIS A 1061 -0.75 23.17 21.57
N GLN A 1062 -0.88 21.88 21.87
CA GLN A 1062 -2.15 21.28 22.29
C GLN A 1062 -2.70 21.96 23.55
N ARG A 1063 -1.87 22.16 24.56
CA ARG A 1063 -2.25 22.81 25.82
C ARG A 1063 -2.72 24.25 25.63
N ARG A 1064 -2.17 25.01 24.68
CA ARG A 1064 -2.65 26.36 24.33
C ARG A 1064 -3.99 26.34 23.58
N MET A 1065 -4.24 25.33 22.74
CA MET A 1065 -5.54 25.16 22.07
C MET A 1065 -6.66 24.82 23.07
N GLU A 1066 -6.41 23.88 23.98
CA GLU A 1066 -7.31 23.56 25.11
C GLU A 1066 -7.57 24.79 26.00
N ALA A 1067 -6.52 25.55 26.34
CA ALA A 1067 -6.65 26.78 27.13
C ALA A 1067 -7.57 27.80 26.44
N SER A 1068 -7.38 28.03 25.13
CA SER A 1068 -8.22 28.95 24.35
C SER A 1068 -9.70 28.52 24.28
N GLN A 1069 -9.96 27.22 24.15
CA GLN A 1069 -11.32 26.67 24.18
C GLN A 1069 -11.99 26.85 25.56
N LEU A 1070 -11.24 26.63 26.64
CA LEU A 1070 -11.72 26.83 28.01
C LEU A 1070 -11.91 28.32 28.35
N GLU A 1071 -11.01 29.21 27.91
CA GLU A 1071 -11.23 30.66 28.03
C GLU A 1071 -12.50 31.10 27.31
N ALA A 1072 -12.75 30.60 26.09
CA ALA A 1072 -13.98 30.89 25.36
C ALA A 1072 -15.23 30.42 26.12
N TYR A 1073 -15.20 29.23 26.71
CA TYR A 1073 -16.30 28.71 27.54
C TYR A 1073 -16.52 29.56 28.80
N VAL A 1074 -15.46 29.89 29.54
CA VAL A 1074 -15.51 30.74 30.75
C VAL A 1074 -16.00 32.16 30.44
N ILE A 1075 -15.66 32.71 29.27
CA ILE A 1075 -16.17 34.01 28.81
C ILE A 1075 -17.68 33.94 28.52
N VAL A 1076 -18.15 32.88 27.85
CA VAL A 1076 -19.59 32.68 27.54
C VAL A 1076 -20.42 32.39 28.80
N ASP A 1077 -19.86 31.71 29.79
CA ASP A 1077 -20.51 31.55 31.10
C ASP A 1077 -20.62 32.90 31.84
N ARG A 1078 -19.54 33.70 31.81
CA ARG A 1078 -19.50 35.03 32.45
C ARG A 1078 -20.47 36.05 31.82
N THR A 1079 -20.86 35.89 30.55
CA THR A 1079 -21.90 36.73 29.91
C THR A 1079 -23.32 36.26 30.22
N ARG A 1080 -23.52 35.03 30.70
CA ARG A 1080 -24.83 34.52 31.16
C ARG A 1080 -25.13 34.91 32.61
N THR A 1081 -24.12 35.02 33.48
CA THR A 1081 -24.32 35.31 34.92
C THR A 1081 -24.44 36.81 35.25
N ARG A 1082 -25.30 37.57 34.54
CA ARG A 1082 -25.61 38.97 34.89
C ARG A 1082 -27.13 39.25 34.83
N PRO A 1083 -27.88 38.97 35.91
CA PRO A 1083 -29.30 39.30 35.97
C PRO A 1083 -29.52 40.80 36.27
N PRO A 1084 -30.62 41.41 35.80
CA PRO A 1084 -31.13 42.65 36.35
C PRO A 1084 -31.75 42.40 37.74
N ILE A 1085 -31.80 43.46 38.55
CA ILE A 1085 -32.36 43.44 39.91
C ILE A 1085 -33.89 43.31 39.84
N THR A 1086 -34.46 42.30 40.52
CA THR A 1086 -35.75 42.42 41.25
C THR A 1086 -35.95 41.22 42.19
N ASP A 1087 -36.55 41.48 43.34
CA ASP A 1087 -36.65 40.55 44.48
C ASP A 1087 -37.65 39.40 44.25
N THR A 1088 -37.35 38.19 44.78
CA THR A 1088 -37.95 37.70 46.05
C THR A 1088 -37.59 36.25 46.41
N ALA A 1089 -37.21 36.05 47.69
CA ALA A 1089 -37.39 34.89 48.59
C ALA A 1089 -37.20 33.41 48.13
N GLY A 1090 -36.38 32.65 48.89
CA GLY A 1090 -36.58 31.21 49.13
C GLY A 1090 -35.36 30.28 49.08
N PHE A 1091 -34.73 29.99 50.23
CA PHE A 1091 -33.81 28.85 50.45
C PHE A 1091 -34.61 27.57 50.85
N PRO A 1092 -34.04 26.33 50.93
CA PRO A 1092 -32.62 25.95 50.98
C PRO A 1092 -32.16 24.80 50.05
N ARG A 1093 -30.90 24.38 50.23
CA ARG A 1093 -30.19 23.26 49.56
C ARG A 1093 -30.64 21.88 50.10
N ASP A 1094 -30.57 20.82 49.28
CA ASP A 1094 -29.50 19.80 49.39
C ASP A 1094 -29.54 18.65 48.35
N ILE A 1095 -28.35 18.34 47.83
CA ILE A 1095 -27.71 17.01 47.62
C ILE A 1095 -28.42 15.87 46.83
N SER A 1096 -27.63 15.33 45.87
CA SER A 1096 -27.67 14.00 45.22
C SER A 1096 -28.53 13.73 43.97
N ASN A 1097 -27.86 13.05 43.03
CA ASN A 1097 -28.35 12.37 41.82
C ASN A 1097 -29.00 13.23 40.72
N VAL A 1098 -28.48 13.11 39.48
CA VAL A 1098 -29.16 12.48 38.33
C VAL A 1098 -28.11 12.22 37.24
N THR A 1099 -27.77 10.95 37.08
CA THR A 1099 -27.19 10.40 35.84
C THR A 1099 -28.29 10.34 34.78
N ALA A 1100 -27.92 10.50 33.51
CA ALA A 1100 -28.77 10.39 32.31
C ALA A 1100 -29.76 11.54 32.04
N MET A 1101 -29.46 12.35 31.02
CA MET A 1101 -30.27 12.43 29.79
C MET A 1101 -29.55 13.27 28.72
N ALA A 1102 -29.08 12.62 27.66
CA ALA A 1102 -28.59 13.28 26.43
C ALA A 1102 -28.68 12.31 25.25
N SER A 1103 -29.90 11.88 24.92
CA SER A 1103 -30.19 11.05 23.75
C SER A 1103 -31.23 11.72 22.88
N LEU A 1104 -30.95 11.79 21.57
CA LEU A 1104 -31.90 11.94 20.47
C LEU A 1104 -32.74 13.24 20.43
N HIS A 1105 -32.29 14.21 19.62
CA HIS A 1105 -33.09 14.66 18.46
C HIS A 1105 -32.24 15.48 17.47
N LEU A 1106 -32.10 15.02 16.22
CA LEU A 1106 -31.80 15.91 15.09
C LEU A 1106 -32.30 15.35 13.76
N SER A 1107 -33.59 15.59 13.49
CA SER A 1107 -34.19 15.47 12.16
C SER A 1107 -33.83 16.69 11.29
N GLN A 1108 -33.41 16.47 10.05
CA GLN A 1108 -33.33 17.51 9.00
C GLN A 1108 -34.71 18.14 8.74
N PRO A 1109 -34.80 19.38 8.17
CA PRO A 1109 -34.97 19.48 6.71
C PRO A 1109 -34.40 20.72 5.97
N HIS A 1110 -34.07 20.48 4.70
CA HIS A 1110 -34.19 21.33 3.49
C HIS A 1110 -33.57 22.74 3.36
N LEU A 1111 -32.78 22.89 2.27
CA LEU A 1111 -32.41 24.16 1.64
C LEU A 1111 -33.45 24.57 0.57
N ARG A 1112 -33.88 25.84 0.59
CA ARG A 1112 -34.48 26.56 -0.54
C ARG A 1112 -33.76 27.91 -0.73
N GLN A 1113 -33.39 28.24 -1.95
CA GLN A 1113 -33.07 29.62 -2.39
C GLN A 1113 -34.35 30.48 -2.35
N PRO A 1114 -34.26 31.82 -2.14
CA PRO A 1114 -34.08 32.72 -3.29
C PRO A 1114 -33.36 34.09 -3.07
N SER A 1115 -32.99 34.71 -4.21
CA SER A 1115 -32.99 36.16 -4.56
C SER A 1115 -32.10 37.21 -3.81
N GLN A 1116 -31.20 37.83 -4.60
CA GLN A 1116 -30.82 39.28 -4.55
C GLN A 1116 -32.00 40.17 -4.98
N PRO A 1117 -32.12 41.49 -4.63
CA PRO A 1117 -31.27 42.61 -5.15
C PRO A 1117 -31.17 43.85 -4.18
N PRO A 1118 -30.81 45.09 -4.63
CA PRO A 1118 -29.62 45.57 -5.34
C PRO A 1118 -28.84 46.69 -4.57
N ALA A 1119 -27.87 47.36 -5.23
CA ALA A 1119 -26.88 48.28 -4.65
C ALA A 1119 -27.21 49.80 -4.73
N GLN A 1120 -26.45 50.64 -4.00
CA GLN A 1120 -26.15 52.04 -4.37
C GLN A 1120 -24.79 52.55 -3.80
N PRO A 1121 -24.08 53.52 -4.44
CA PRO A 1121 -22.70 53.92 -4.08
C PRO A 1121 -22.59 55.46 -3.75
N PRO A 1122 -21.47 56.22 -3.95
CA PRO A 1122 -20.72 56.80 -2.82
C PRO A 1122 -20.42 58.33 -2.85
N ALA A 1123 -19.94 58.90 -1.74
CA ALA A 1123 -19.28 60.22 -1.62
C ALA A 1123 -18.54 60.32 -0.25
N SER A 1124 -17.50 61.13 0.00
CA SER A 1124 -16.47 61.80 -0.83
C SER A 1124 -15.29 62.23 0.10
N ALA A 1125 -14.08 62.44 -0.42
CA ALA A 1125 -12.81 62.63 0.36
C ALA A 1125 -12.58 64.12 0.80
N PRO A 1126 -11.47 64.55 1.50
CA PRO A 1126 -10.05 64.42 1.04
C PRO A 1126 -8.87 64.33 2.06
N ALA A 1127 -7.68 63.97 1.53
CA ALA A 1127 -6.26 64.29 1.90
C ALA A 1127 -5.73 64.09 3.34
N ARG A 1128 -4.73 63.20 3.63
CA ARG A 1128 -3.25 63.20 3.33
C ARG A 1128 -2.43 64.22 4.15
N PRO A 1129 -1.11 63.99 4.42
CA PRO A 1129 -0.17 62.93 3.98
C PRO A 1129 0.32 62.01 5.14
N ALA A 1130 1.43 61.25 5.06
CA ALA A 1130 1.84 60.16 4.14
C ALA A 1130 3.19 59.52 4.62
N GLU A 1131 3.41 58.19 4.48
CA GLU A 1131 4.76 57.56 4.36
C GLU A 1131 4.70 56.05 3.96
N THR A 1132 5.84 55.45 3.60
CA THR A 1132 5.94 54.21 2.78
C THR A 1132 6.31 52.94 3.55
N ASN A 1133 5.71 51.79 3.20
CA ASN A 1133 6.22 50.45 3.53
C ASN A 1133 5.82 49.37 2.49
N PRO A 1134 6.56 48.25 2.37
CA PRO A 1134 6.52 47.32 1.23
C PRO A 1134 5.33 46.33 1.20
N PRO A 1135 5.03 45.69 0.04
CA PRO A 1135 3.79 44.96 -0.17
C PRO A 1135 3.67 43.60 0.52
N LEU A 1136 2.43 43.32 0.94
CA LEU A 1136 1.96 42.10 1.60
C LEU A 1136 2.20 40.84 0.75
N THR A 1137 2.66 39.77 1.40
CA THR A 1137 2.77 38.43 0.82
C THR A 1137 1.44 37.67 0.95
N ALA A 1138 1.08 36.89 -0.07
CA ALA A 1138 -0.13 36.05 -0.06
C ALA A 1138 -0.09 34.96 1.03
N PRO A 1139 -1.25 34.52 1.57
CA PRO A 1139 -1.31 33.51 2.63
C PRO A 1139 -0.73 32.16 2.18
N GLN A 1140 0.17 31.60 2.99
CA GLN A 1140 0.70 30.25 2.75
C GLN A 1140 -0.32 29.17 3.13
N PRO A 1141 -0.42 28.07 2.36
CA PRO A 1141 -1.24 26.93 2.74
C PRO A 1141 -0.61 26.20 3.93
N MET A 1142 -1.32 26.20 5.07
CA MET A 1142 -0.90 25.55 6.30
C MET A 1142 -0.83 24.03 6.10
N ARG A 1143 0.40 23.49 6.08
CA ARG A 1143 0.66 22.05 5.96
C ARG A 1143 0.72 21.45 7.36
N ALA A 1144 -0.23 20.58 7.69
CA ALA A 1144 -0.24 19.89 8.99
C ALA A 1144 1.11 19.20 9.26
N ALA A 1145 1.68 19.46 10.43
CA ALA A 1145 2.96 18.89 10.85
C ALA A 1145 2.73 17.46 11.36
N VAL A 1146 3.29 16.49 10.64
CA VAL A 1146 3.30 15.08 11.06
C VAL A 1146 4.53 14.87 11.94
N ALA A 1147 4.33 14.59 13.23
CA ALA A 1147 5.40 14.19 14.12
C ALA A 1147 5.84 12.74 13.79
N PRO A 1148 7.15 12.46 13.62
CA PRO A 1148 7.66 11.11 13.46
C PRO A 1148 7.79 10.45 14.85
N PRO A 1149 7.01 9.41 15.17
CA PRO A 1149 6.89 8.97 16.55
C PRO A 1149 7.96 7.94 16.93
N ALA A 1150 8.29 7.86 18.22
CA ALA A 1150 9.45 7.14 18.73
C ALA A 1150 9.50 5.64 18.38
N VAL A 1151 10.72 5.18 18.13
CA VAL A 1151 11.11 3.76 18.03
C VAL A 1151 12.15 3.53 19.13
N PRO A 1152 12.04 2.48 19.96
CA PRO A 1152 13.13 2.07 20.84
C PRO A 1152 14.25 1.51 19.96
N THR A 1153 15.35 2.25 19.84
CA THR A 1153 16.52 1.84 19.04
C THR A 1153 17.31 0.77 19.80
N PRO A 1154 17.49 -0.46 19.27
CA PRO A 1154 18.34 -1.46 19.92
C PRO A 1154 19.78 -0.96 20.01
N GLY A 1155 20.41 -1.16 21.18
CA GLY A 1155 21.79 -0.69 21.43
C GLY A 1155 21.91 0.76 21.93
N MET A 1156 20.82 1.37 22.43
CA MET A 1156 20.93 2.59 23.25
C MET A 1156 21.37 2.27 24.68
N TRP A 1157 22.11 3.21 25.26
CA TRP A 1157 22.99 3.02 26.40
C TRP A 1157 22.22 3.21 27.72
N SER A 1158 22.27 2.24 28.64
CA SER A 1158 21.46 2.21 29.86
C SER A 1158 22.12 3.01 31.01
N PRO A 1159 21.35 3.64 31.91
CA PRO A 1159 21.90 4.45 33.01
C PRO A 1159 22.69 3.64 34.07
N GLU A 1160 22.55 2.31 34.10
CA GLU A 1160 23.34 1.43 34.98
C GLU A 1160 24.74 1.11 34.41
N MET A 1161 24.93 1.26 33.10
CA MET A 1161 26.22 1.11 32.43
C MET A 1161 26.92 2.47 32.40
N GLY A 1162 27.79 2.79 33.37
CA GLY A 1162 28.61 4.01 33.32
C GLY A 1162 29.66 4.01 32.19
N ILE A 1163 30.19 5.18 31.78
CA ILE A 1163 31.23 5.25 30.73
C ILE A 1163 32.54 4.75 31.35
N ARG A 1164 32.78 3.44 31.22
CA ARG A 1164 33.97 2.77 31.73
C ARG A 1164 35.18 3.13 30.88
N PHE A 1165 35.83 4.25 31.20
CA PHE A 1165 37.21 4.48 30.78
C PHE A 1165 38.12 3.56 31.59
N ASN A 1166 39.06 2.93 30.90
CA ASN A 1166 40.04 2.07 31.54
C ASN A 1166 40.90 2.89 32.52
N SER A 1167 40.88 2.49 33.79
CA SER A 1167 41.45 3.26 34.92
C SER A 1167 42.64 2.54 35.54
N ALA A 1168 43.78 2.64 34.87
CA ALA A 1168 45.06 2.19 35.39
C ALA A 1168 45.80 3.34 36.11
N GLY A 1169 46.12 3.15 37.40
CA GLY A 1169 47.22 3.86 38.08
C GLY A 1169 46.86 5.06 38.96
N ALA A 1170 46.61 4.81 40.24
CA ALA A 1170 46.95 5.72 41.34
C ALA A 1170 47.34 4.89 42.59
N PRO A 1171 48.44 5.21 43.31
CA PRO A 1171 48.98 4.33 44.35
C PRO A 1171 48.22 4.44 45.69
N ARG A 1172 48.03 3.31 46.37
CA ARG A 1172 47.62 3.26 47.78
C ARG A 1172 48.85 3.11 48.68
N GLY A 1173 48.89 3.86 49.78
CA GLY A 1173 49.90 3.68 50.82
C GLY A 1173 49.50 4.31 52.16
N ALA A 1174 48.86 3.53 53.03
CA ALA A 1174 48.89 3.64 54.50
C ALA A 1174 48.11 2.46 55.14
N THR A 1175 48.78 1.69 55.98
CA THR A 1175 48.27 0.62 56.89
C THR A 1175 48.07 1.19 58.32
N PRO A 1176 47.72 0.44 59.40
CA PRO A 1176 47.45 -1.01 59.60
C PRO A 1176 46.03 -1.25 60.23
N SER A 1177 45.66 -2.22 61.10
CA SER A 1177 46.29 -3.39 61.77
C SER A 1177 45.23 -4.38 62.31
N ALA A 1178 45.52 -5.70 62.30
CA ALA A 1178 44.86 -6.80 63.05
C ALA A 1178 43.34 -7.07 62.77
N GLY A 1179 42.77 -8.27 62.96
CA GLY A 1179 43.27 -9.60 63.34
C GLY A 1179 42.14 -10.66 63.20
N PRO A 1180 42.42 -11.97 63.11
CA PRO A 1180 41.48 -13.03 62.66
C PRO A 1180 40.83 -13.80 63.84
N PRO A 1181 40.12 -14.96 63.70
CA PRO A 1181 39.74 -15.78 62.52
C PRO A 1181 38.18 -15.96 62.44
N ASN A 1182 37.49 -16.99 61.90
CA ASN A 1182 37.83 -18.30 61.31
C ASN A 1182 36.67 -18.87 60.44
N GLY A 1183 36.92 -19.99 59.72
CA GLY A 1183 35.89 -21.02 59.44
C GLY A 1183 35.20 -21.00 58.06
N ALA A 1184 35.48 -22.01 57.23
CA ALA A 1184 34.78 -22.35 55.98
C ALA A 1184 34.28 -23.83 56.06
N PRO A 1185 33.72 -24.49 55.03
CA PRO A 1185 32.91 -24.03 53.86
C PRO A 1185 31.62 -24.88 53.63
N ARG A 1186 30.84 -24.55 52.57
CA ARG A 1186 30.18 -25.46 51.58
C ARG A 1186 28.66 -25.26 51.36
N GLY A 1187 28.28 -25.31 50.07
CA GLY A 1187 27.05 -25.96 49.59
C GLY A 1187 25.82 -25.07 49.36
N GLY A 1188 25.36 -25.01 48.10
CA GLY A 1188 23.94 -24.75 47.79
C GLY A 1188 23.09 -26.03 47.94
N PRO A 1189 21.81 -26.08 47.47
CA PRO A 1189 21.21 -25.20 46.46
C PRO A 1189 19.77 -24.69 46.75
N THR A 1190 19.28 -23.81 45.86
CA THR A 1190 17.86 -23.62 45.42
C THR A 1190 16.69 -23.77 46.40
N GLY A 1191 15.86 -22.72 46.55
CA GLY A 1191 14.53 -22.84 47.15
C GLY A 1191 13.66 -21.57 47.16
N ILE A 1192 12.85 -21.38 46.12
CA ILE A 1192 11.46 -20.83 46.10
C ILE A 1192 11.18 -19.52 46.88
N TRP A 1193 10.75 -18.46 46.17
CA TRP A 1193 10.23 -17.22 46.76
C TRP A 1193 8.70 -17.26 46.96
N ASP A 1194 8.25 -16.76 48.12
CA ASP A 1194 6.84 -16.70 48.55
C ASP A 1194 6.25 -15.29 48.25
N PRO A 1195 5.12 -15.20 47.51
CA PRO A 1195 4.53 -13.92 47.10
C PRO A 1195 3.75 -13.18 48.21
N SER A 1196 3.70 -13.69 49.46
CA SER A 1196 2.91 -13.10 50.55
C SER A 1196 3.51 -11.87 51.22
N GLN A 1197 4.77 -11.50 50.94
CA GLN A 1197 5.41 -10.31 51.51
C GLN A 1197 5.43 -9.10 50.57
N GLY A 1198 4.34 -8.32 50.60
CA GLY A 1198 4.28 -7.01 49.94
C GLY A 1198 5.15 -5.97 50.65
N VAL A 1199 6.08 -5.36 49.92
CA VAL A 1199 7.00 -4.36 50.49
C VAL A 1199 6.44 -2.95 50.34
N ARG A 1200 6.31 -2.24 51.46
CA ARG A 1200 6.15 -0.77 51.49
C ARG A 1200 7.53 -0.12 51.44
N PHE A 1201 7.70 0.93 50.64
CA PHE A 1201 8.84 1.83 50.76
C PHE A 1201 8.40 3.27 51.03
N SER A 1202 8.91 3.78 52.14
CA SER A 1202 9.22 5.19 52.39
C SER A 1202 10.52 5.57 51.70
#